data_AF-A0A1I5WJA0-F1
#
_entry.id   AF-A0A1I5WJA0-F1
#
_cell.length_a   1.000
_cell.length_b   1.000
_cell.length_c   1.000
_cell.angle_alpha   90.00
_cell.angle_beta   90.00
_cell.angle_gamma   90.00
#
_symmetry.space_group_name_H-M   'P 1'
#
loop_
_entity.id
_entity.type
_entity.pdbx_description
1 polymer ?
#
loop_
_entity_poly.entity_id
_entity_poly.type
_entity_poly.pdbx_seq_one_letter_code
_entity_poly.pdbx_strand_id
1 'polypeptide(L)'
;MNDFASKFKSFLLELIDKHIDVDVIRHPLSDGEIKIDSIEKDTIFSTIEEVFDEISEKVNNLSEKDGLFYLWRNLYDLIVQKLNRNAKRYLSQFPADAKDNYSIWEHLKIASAFQGASLSLFLFTLGPVQSFIAQARKTQDFFSGSFLLSYLTLVGIEKIAERYAPANIIYPDLYKQPLVDLLLEQKGLKIENSQSSYTDQATVPNRFVAILPECESEKIKKIADEVTKRIKEEWNEIIAKILKNFGLDKYVEKSKLIEKQIRSFPEIYWVAIPLKKEGKNISPSVFQDFIEEVKGLKEGDTGISYQLAYTALEKFVGARKNLREFEQSEEYNKKCHVCGEREGWIKAGVGRIEVGKYISEKERLCTVCFVKRALDKYLGDKFKYVSAFRDFNFPSTAEVASSDFKEEALKRAKEEFNGYVEEFKNVLGEKFYNLKVKPLPKLKELFEKGNIENIEGEWFFESNLTKKRIKEELGLELTNEEIENLKCKLKNIIQKTGTSSPYYALIKLDGDDMGKWLSGEKLQEFRDTTHAELDRKQNLLTPAIHSSISTALRNYTIELVRRIVEEEHTGKLVYSGGDDVLAFINLKDLFQVMEKLRAAFSGHVKFENGRIQVDWNNDTGFVEKEGEIILTMGKNAGASAGIVIAHYKEPLKIVLDRVNEMINKAKEMEGKDGFAIALMKSSGEMRVAVSKWRFDNLDVINLLSETAKYFKKEENGIWISNKVIYTLKEEFKNLINNNGRFMEDPQLFKVELKRVIQRSITGGKEEERRKIAEEISNRLFQLFEKDEAQNLTNFLNLIEVSIFVAGKEG
;
A
#
# COMPACT_ATOMS: atom_id res chain seq x y z
N MET A 1 -31.03 -1.49 22.55
CA MET A 1 -30.62 -2.16 21.29
C MET A 1 -31.76 -2.37 20.30
N ASN A 2 -32.82 -3.13 20.59
CA ASN A 2 -33.95 -3.30 19.66
C ASN A 2 -34.64 -1.98 19.28
N ASP A 3 -34.73 -1.03 20.21
CA ASP A 3 -35.21 0.34 19.93
C ASP A 3 -34.25 1.11 18.99
N PHE A 4 -32.93 0.93 19.13
CA PHE A 4 -31.93 1.53 18.25
C PHE A 4 -31.96 0.91 16.85
N ALA A 5 -32.02 -0.42 16.75
CA ALA A 5 -32.13 -1.13 15.48
C ALA A 5 -33.43 -0.77 14.74
N SER A 6 -34.55 -0.65 15.47
CA SER A 6 -35.84 -0.22 14.92
C SER A 6 -35.80 1.23 14.42
N LYS A 7 -35.24 2.17 15.20
CA LYS A 7 -35.05 3.57 14.78
C LYS A 7 -34.12 3.68 13.59
N PHE A 8 -33.02 2.92 13.59
CA PHE A 8 -32.06 2.90 12.49
C PHE A 8 -32.65 2.30 11.21
N LYS A 9 -33.45 1.22 11.32
CA LYS A 9 -34.25 0.67 10.22
C LYS A 9 -35.20 1.72 9.64
N SER A 10 -36.01 2.35 10.50
CA SER A 10 -36.96 3.38 10.07
C SER A 10 -36.26 4.54 9.38
N PHE A 11 -35.13 5.00 9.92
CA PHE A 11 -34.35 6.09 9.34
C PHE A 11 -33.73 5.72 7.99
N LEU A 12 -33.16 4.52 7.86
CA LEU A 12 -32.64 4.02 6.60
C LEU A 12 -33.74 3.90 5.53
N LEU A 13 -34.88 3.32 5.88
CA LEU A 13 -36.02 3.19 4.97
C LEU A 13 -36.56 4.56 4.55
N GLU A 14 -36.70 5.51 5.47
CA GLU A 14 -37.13 6.88 5.18
C GLU A 14 -36.17 7.61 4.23
N LEU A 15 -34.86 7.47 4.46
CA LEU A 15 -33.84 8.05 3.58
C LEU A 15 -33.90 7.47 2.17
N ILE A 16 -34.02 6.15 2.04
CA ILE A 16 -34.16 5.52 0.73
C ILE A 16 -35.49 5.96 0.10
N ASP A 17 -36.60 5.96 0.84
CA ASP A 17 -37.93 6.35 0.33
C ASP A 17 -37.94 7.73 -0.31
N LYS A 18 -37.30 8.68 0.36
CA LYS A 18 -37.23 10.08 -0.05
C LYS A 18 -36.31 10.33 -1.25
N HIS A 19 -35.35 9.42 -1.50
CA HIS A 19 -34.25 9.64 -2.44
C HIS A 19 -34.07 8.50 -3.45
N ILE A 20 -35.06 7.60 -3.57
CA ILE A 20 -34.98 6.47 -4.50
C ILE A 20 -35.15 6.87 -5.97
N ASP A 21 -35.85 7.98 -6.23
CA ASP A 21 -36.15 8.50 -7.58
C ASP A 21 -34.98 9.33 -8.16
N VAL A 22 -33.75 8.97 -7.82
CA VAL A 22 -32.55 9.64 -8.35
C VAL A 22 -32.10 8.97 -9.62
N ASP A 23 -31.94 9.75 -10.69
CA ASP A 23 -31.53 9.24 -12.01
C ASP A 23 -30.00 9.13 -12.16
N VAL A 24 -29.21 9.74 -11.26
CA VAL A 24 -27.76 9.87 -11.38
C VAL A 24 -27.05 9.78 -10.02
N ILE A 25 -26.03 8.93 -9.94
CA ILE A 25 -25.03 8.93 -8.86
C ILE A 25 -23.88 9.84 -9.26
N ARG A 26 -23.56 10.83 -8.43
CA ARG A 26 -22.42 11.73 -8.64
C ARG A 26 -21.23 11.32 -7.80
N HIS A 27 -20.03 11.42 -8.37
CA HIS A 27 -18.80 11.14 -7.66
C HIS A 27 -18.51 12.24 -6.62
N PRO A 28 -18.17 11.91 -5.36
CA PRO A 28 -17.92 12.91 -4.31
C PRO A 28 -16.73 13.85 -4.59
N LEU A 29 -15.76 13.38 -5.38
CA LEU A 29 -14.45 14.02 -5.55
C LEU A 29 -14.18 14.51 -6.98
N SER A 30 -15.09 14.26 -7.92
CA SER A 30 -14.92 14.65 -9.34
C SER A 30 -16.28 14.80 -10.04
N ASP A 31 -16.28 15.24 -11.28
CA ASP A 31 -17.46 15.40 -12.16
C ASP A 31 -17.91 14.08 -12.79
N GLY A 32 -17.47 12.95 -12.21
CA GLY A 32 -17.86 11.63 -12.68
C GLY A 32 -19.29 11.32 -12.26
N GLU A 33 -20.06 10.73 -13.17
CA GLU A 33 -21.47 10.43 -12.93
C GLU A 33 -21.84 9.06 -13.50
N ILE A 34 -22.74 8.35 -12.81
CA ILE A 34 -23.33 7.10 -13.27
C ILE A 34 -24.83 7.28 -13.36
N LYS A 35 -25.42 6.97 -14.52
CA LYS A 35 -26.87 6.93 -14.68
C LYS A 35 -27.43 5.68 -14.00
N ILE A 36 -28.48 5.88 -13.23
CA ILE A 36 -29.21 4.81 -12.57
C ILE A 36 -30.28 4.29 -13.53
N ASP A 37 -30.29 2.97 -13.74
CA ASP A 37 -31.44 2.29 -14.35
C ASP A 37 -32.54 2.12 -13.29
N SER A 38 -33.82 2.00 -13.69
CA SER A 38 -34.95 1.85 -12.74
C SER A 38 -34.65 0.81 -11.65
N ILE A 39 -34.70 1.24 -10.39
CA ILE A 39 -34.48 0.40 -9.20
C ILE A 39 -35.82 -0.06 -8.63
N GLU A 40 -35.95 -1.36 -8.36
CA GLU A 40 -37.15 -1.94 -7.73
C GLU A 40 -37.19 -1.64 -6.23
N LYS A 41 -37.81 -0.51 -5.87
CA LYS A 41 -37.96 -0.02 -4.49
C LYS A 41 -38.48 -1.08 -3.52
N ASP A 42 -39.58 -1.74 -3.86
CA ASP A 42 -40.23 -2.73 -3.00
C ASP A 42 -39.29 -3.89 -2.65
N THR A 43 -38.43 -4.28 -3.59
CA THR A 43 -37.43 -5.33 -3.37
C THR A 43 -36.35 -4.89 -2.39
N ILE A 44 -35.86 -3.65 -2.48
CA ILE A 44 -34.88 -3.13 -1.52
C ILE A 44 -35.50 -3.04 -0.13
N PHE A 45 -36.73 -2.54 -0.02
CA PHE A 45 -37.40 -2.32 1.26
C PHE A 45 -37.67 -3.64 1.97
N SER A 46 -38.27 -4.61 1.27
CA SER A 46 -38.51 -5.95 1.81
C SER A 46 -37.22 -6.66 2.23
N THR A 47 -36.15 -6.51 1.45
CA THR A 47 -34.83 -7.08 1.81
C THR A 47 -34.26 -6.43 3.06
N ILE A 48 -34.34 -5.09 3.18
CA ILE A 48 -33.87 -4.37 4.37
C ILE A 48 -34.68 -4.83 5.59
N GLU A 49 -36.01 -4.87 5.51
CA GLU A 49 -36.85 -5.34 6.61
C GLU A 49 -36.48 -6.76 7.05
N GLU A 50 -36.36 -7.69 6.12
CA GLU A 50 -35.95 -9.08 6.38
C GLU A 50 -34.58 -9.16 7.06
N VAL A 51 -33.58 -8.41 6.58
CA VAL A 51 -32.22 -8.41 7.17
C VAL A 51 -32.22 -7.82 8.58
N PHE A 52 -32.99 -6.76 8.84
CA PHE A 52 -33.09 -6.20 10.20
C PHE A 52 -33.76 -7.15 11.18
N ASP A 53 -34.75 -7.93 10.74
CA ASP A 53 -35.38 -8.95 11.58
C ASP A 53 -34.36 -10.06 11.92
N GLU A 54 -33.59 -10.54 10.94
CA GLU A 54 -32.50 -11.50 11.17
C GLU A 54 -31.40 -10.98 12.10
N ILE A 55 -30.99 -9.72 11.93
CA ILE A 55 -29.98 -9.11 12.80
C ILE A 55 -30.53 -8.94 14.22
N SER A 56 -31.79 -8.56 14.38
CA SER A 56 -32.42 -8.37 15.69
C SER A 56 -32.40 -9.67 16.51
N GLU A 57 -32.69 -10.81 15.89
CA GLU A 57 -32.60 -12.12 16.55
C GLU A 57 -31.18 -12.43 17.04
N LYS A 58 -30.16 -12.16 16.21
CA LYS A 58 -28.75 -12.43 16.55
C LYS A 58 -28.22 -11.49 17.62
N VAL A 59 -28.60 -10.22 17.55
CA VAL A 59 -28.12 -9.16 18.43
C VAL A 59 -28.73 -9.23 19.83
N ASN A 60 -29.92 -9.82 20.00
CA ASN A 60 -30.55 -10.04 21.31
C ASN A 60 -29.68 -10.81 22.32
N ASN A 61 -28.74 -11.63 21.83
CA ASN A 61 -27.85 -12.44 22.66
C ASN A 61 -26.47 -11.78 22.89
N LEU A 62 -26.25 -10.56 22.38
CA LEU A 62 -24.99 -9.84 22.47
C LEU A 62 -25.06 -8.68 23.46
N SER A 63 -23.90 -8.21 23.94
CA SER A 63 -23.85 -6.95 24.69
C SER A 63 -24.23 -5.79 23.77
N GLU A 64 -24.67 -4.66 24.35
CA GLU A 64 -25.02 -3.47 23.56
C GLU A 64 -23.86 -2.95 22.70
N LYS A 65 -22.61 -3.19 23.11
CA LYS A 65 -21.45 -2.82 22.31
C LYS A 65 -21.24 -3.79 21.16
N ASP A 66 -21.24 -5.08 21.47
CA ASP A 66 -20.96 -6.14 20.50
C ASP A 66 -22.04 -6.22 19.42
N GLY A 67 -23.31 -6.00 19.80
CA GLY A 67 -24.41 -5.91 18.85
C GLY A 67 -24.31 -4.69 17.92
N LEU A 68 -23.73 -3.57 18.38
CA LEU A 68 -23.51 -2.39 17.54
C LEU A 68 -22.36 -2.62 16.56
N PHE A 69 -21.28 -3.27 16.98
CA PHE A 69 -20.22 -3.72 16.08
C PHE A 69 -20.73 -4.73 15.05
N TYR A 70 -21.56 -5.70 15.47
CA TYR A 70 -22.15 -6.69 14.59
C TYR A 70 -23.06 -6.04 13.54
N LEU A 71 -23.96 -5.14 13.96
CA LEU A 71 -24.82 -4.38 13.05
C LEU A 71 -23.99 -3.55 12.06
N TRP A 72 -23.04 -2.74 12.56
CA TRP A 72 -22.19 -1.89 11.73
C TRP A 72 -21.42 -2.69 10.67
N ARG A 73 -20.84 -3.84 11.05
CA ARG A 73 -19.99 -4.62 10.14
C ARG A 73 -20.78 -5.49 9.17
N ASN A 74 -21.92 -6.04 9.56
CA ASN A 74 -22.61 -7.04 8.74
C ASN A 74 -23.82 -6.52 7.95
N LEU A 75 -24.39 -5.37 8.33
CA LEU A 75 -25.64 -4.89 7.73
C LEU A 75 -25.55 -4.77 6.20
N TYR A 76 -24.52 -4.07 5.70
CA TYR A 76 -24.33 -3.87 4.27
C TYR A 76 -24.17 -5.19 3.51
N ASP A 77 -23.24 -6.04 3.96
CA ASP A 77 -22.93 -7.31 3.28
C ASP A 77 -24.15 -8.25 3.28
N LEU A 78 -24.96 -8.29 4.35
CA LEU A 78 -26.19 -9.08 4.41
C LEU A 78 -27.27 -8.59 3.43
N ILE A 79 -27.45 -7.27 3.30
CA ILE A 79 -28.39 -6.70 2.33
C ILE A 79 -27.94 -7.07 0.91
N VAL A 80 -26.67 -6.83 0.58
CA VAL A 80 -26.11 -7.08 -0.76
C VAL A 80 -26.24 -8.54 -1.18
N GLN A 81 -26.06 -9.50 -0.27
CA GLN A 81 -26.18 -10.92 -0.57
C GLN A 81 -27.59 -11.34 -1.01
N LYS A 82 -28.62 -10.61 -0.59
CA LYS A 82 -30.03 -10.92 -0.88
C LYS A 82 -30.62 -10.13 -2.05
N LEU A 83 -29.93 -9.09 -2.51
CA LEU A 83 -30.40 -8.26 -3.62
C LEU A 83 -30.13 -8.88 -5.00
N ASN A 84 -31.01 -8.56 -5.95
CA ASN A 84 -30.79 -8.84 -7.36
C ASN A 84 -29.64 -7.97 -7.92
N ARG A 85 -29.10 -8.34 -9.09
CA ARG A 85 -27.94 -7.67 -9.69
C ARG A 85 -28.14 -6.17 -9.92
N ASN A 86 -29.36 -5.74 -10.29
CA ASN A 86 -29.63 -4.33 -10.59
C ASN A 86 -29.57 -3.47 -9.31
N ALA A 87 -30.31 -3.84 -8.27
CA ALA A 87 -30.29 -3.13 -6.99
C ALA A 87 -28.91 -3.21 -6.30
N LYS A 88 -28.26 -4.39 -6.36
CA LYS A 88 -26.90 -4.60 -5.83
C LYS A 88 -25.88 -3.63 -6.43
N ARG A 89 -26.00 -3.32 -7.73
CA ARG A 89 -25.05 -2.47 -8.46
C ARG A 89 -24.87 -1.10 -7.85
N TYR A 90 -25.98 -0.46 -7.49
CA TYR A 90 -26.02 0.94 -7.10
C TYR A 90 -26.03 1.15 -5.58
N LEU A 91 -26.40 0.13 -4.79
CA LEU A 91 -26.61 0.27 -3.34
C LEU A 91 -25.41 0.86 -2.58
N SER A 92 -24.19 0.42 -2.92
CA SER A 92 -22.95 0.90 -2.30
C SER A 92 -22.77 2.42 -2.38
N GLN A 93 -23.27 3.04 -3.44
CA GLN A 93 -23.09 4.45 -3.76
C GLN A 93 -24.43 5.17 -3.87
N PHE A 94 -25.50 4.57 -3.34
CA PHE A 94 -26.83 5.15 -3.39
C PHE A 94 -26.82 6.50 -2.68
N PRO A 95 -27.26 7.60 -3.31
CA PRO A 95 -27.08 8.94 -2.78
C PRO A 95 -27.94 9.16 -1.54
N ALA A 96 -27.43 9.96 -0.59
CA ALA A 96 -28.17 10.32 0.62
C ALA A 96 -29.28 11.36 0.36
N ASP A 97 -29.09 12.21 -0.66
CA ASP A 97 -30.06 13.15 -1.22
C ASP A 97 -29.78 13.28 -2.73
N ALA A 98 -30.78 13.61 -3.56
CA ALA A 98 -30.61 13.87 -4.98
C ALA A 98 -29.56 14.97 -5.29
N LYS A 99 -29.31 15.85 -4.33
CA LYS A 99 -28.30 16.92 -4.41
C LYS A 99 -26.96 16.56 -3.79
N ASP A 100 -26.90 15.49 -2.99
CA ASP A 100 -25.67 15.08 -2.32
C ASP A 100 -24.78 14.27 -3.26
N ASN A 101 -23.47 14.47 -3.14
CA ASN A 101 -22.47 13.72 -3.91
C ASN A 101 -21.84 12.58 -3.09
N TYR A 102 -22.42 12.21 -1.96
CA TYR A 102 -21.95 11.13 -1.08
C TYR A 102 -23.05 10.10 -0.84
N SER A 103 -22.67 8.88 -0.48
CA SER A 103 -23.66 7.81 -0.32
C SER A 103 -24.43 7.92 1.00
N ILE A 104 -25.59 7.27 1.03
CA ILE A 104 -26.41 7.07 2.22
C ILE A 104 -25.60 6.44 3.37
N TRP A 105 -24.60 5.60 3.07
CA TRP A 105 -23.77 4.95 4.08
C TRP A 105 -22.83 5.95 4.77
N GLU A 106 -22.25 6.89 4.01
CA GLU A 106 -21.48 7.99 4.62
C GLU A 106 -22.39 8.91 5.42
N HIS A 107 -23.59 9.22 4.92
CA HIS A 107 -24.56 10.01 5.66
C HIS A 107 -24.90 9.39 7.02
N LEU A 108 -25.23 8.09 7.04
CA LEU A 108 -25.56 7.35 8.26
C LEU A 108 -24.40 7.31 9.25
N LYS A 109 -23.18 7.09 8.75
CA LYS A 109 -21.96 7.12 9.57
C LYS A 109 -21.79 8.48 10.26
N ILE A 110 -21.91 9.57 9.50
CA ILE A 110 -21.77 10.93 10.02
C ILE A 110 -22.93 11.28 10.96
N ALA A 111 -24.17 10.97 10.60
CA ALA A 111 -25.34 11.22 11.45
C ALA A 111 -25.21 10.52 12.81
N SER A 112 -24.66 9.30 12.83
CA SER A 112 -24.35 8.56 14.06
C SER A 112 -23.23 9.23 14.87
N ALA A 113 -22.14 9.64 14.23
CA ALA A 113 -21.00 10.29 14.89
C ALA A 113 -21.33 11.69 15.47
N PHE A 114 -22.28 12.41 14.87
CA PHE A 114 -22.70 13.76 15.26
C PHE A 114 -23.81 13.80 16.32
N GLN A 115 -24.14 12.66 16.94
CA GLN A 115 -25.09 12.61 18.04
C GLN A 115 -24.47 13.23 19.31
N GLY A 116 -24.72 14.52 19.53
CA GLY A 116 -24.25 15.22 20.72
C GLY A 116 -24.48 16.73 20.70
N ALA A 117 -24.64 17.31 21.90
CA ALA A 117 -24.67 18.76 22.09
C ALA A 117 -23.26 19.37 22.02
N SER A 118 -22.23 18.59 22.35
CA SER A 118 -20.83 19.01 22.34
C SER A 118 -20.01 18.00 21.54
N LEU A 119 -19.28 18.46 20.52
CA LEU A 119 -18.49 17.63 19.61
C LEU A 119 -17.12 18.26 19.36
N SER A 120 -16.07 17.45 19.36
CA SER A 120 -14.71 17.83 18.94
C SER A 120 -14.18 16.95 17.84
N LEU A 121 -13.47 17.55 16.88
CA LEU A 121 -12.63 16.86 15.92
C LEU A 121 -11.31 16.50 16.58
N PHE A 122 -10.91 15.23 16.51
CA PHE A 122 -9.73 14.70 17.16
C PHE A 122 -8.81 14.03 16.14
N LEU A 123 -7.54 14.44 16.09
CA LEU A 123 -6.50 13.77 15.30
C LEU A 123 -5.47 13.20 16.26
N PHE A 124 -5.17 11.92 16.05
CA PHE A 124 -4.16 11.19 16.78
C PHE A 124 -3.15 10.63 15.79
N THR A 125 -1.86 10.64 16.14
CA THR A 125 -0.79 10.14 15.29
C THR A 125 0.32 9.49 16.11
N LEU A 126 0.83 8.39 15.59
CA LEU A 126 1.90 7.59 16.15
C LEU A 126 3.17 7.76 15.31
N GLY A 127 4.32 7.88 15.97
CA GLY A 127 5.62 8.04 15.33
C GLY A 127 6.81 7.54 16.17
N PRO A 128 8.04 7.75 15.68
CA PRO A 128 8.34 8.18 14.31
C PRO A 128 8.06 7.05 13.30
N VAL A 129 7.62 7.39 12.08
CA VAL A 129 7.28 6.39 11.05
C VAL A 129 8.52 6.01 10.24
N GLN A 130 9.04 6.95 9.44
CA GLN A 130 10.09 6.66 8.47
C GLN A 130 11.37 6.13 9.14
N SER A 131 11.84 6.78 10.20
CA SER A 131 13.05 6.32 10.91
C SER A 131 12.84 4.96 11.59
N PHE A 132 11.64 4.65 12.07
CA PHE A 132 11.35 3.36 12.70
C PHE A 132 11.32 2.22 11.68
N ILE A 133 10.65 2.41 10.55
CA ILE A 133 10.53 1.39 9.50
C ILE A 133 11.89 1.22 8.78
N ALA A 134 12.57 2.32 8.42
CA ALA A 134 13.85 2.30 7.69
C ALA A 134 15.02 1.69 8.47
N GLN A 135 14.93 1.57 9.80
CA GLN A 135 15.89 0.83 10.63
C GLN A 135 15.76 -0.69 10.42
N ALA A 136 16.04 -1.17 9.21
CA ALA A 136 15.86 -2.54 8.78
C ALA A 136 17.07 -3.01 7.96
N ARG A 137 17.49 -4.26 8.18
CA ARG A 137 18.52 -4.91 7.35
C ARG A 137 17.92 -6.02 6.49
N LYS A 138 16.93 -6.73 7.01
CA LYS A 138 16.14 -7.73 6.27
C LYS A 138 14.78 -7.16 5.89
N THR A 139 14.17 -7.68 4.83
CA THR A 139 12.80 -7.35 4.43
C THR A 139 11.79 -7.64 5.55
N GLN A 140 12.02 -8.70 6.33
CA GLN A 140 11.26 -9.00 7.54
C GLN A 140 11.27 -7.86 8.56
N ASP A 141 12.43 -7.25 8.85
CA ASP A 141 12.54 -6.18 9.84
C ASP A 141 11.75 -4.94 9.40
N PHE A 142 11.78 -4.67 8.11
CA PHE A 142 11.10 -3.58 7.44
C PHE A 142 9.58 -3.77 7.51
N PHE A 143 9.11 -4.95 7.11
CA PHE A 143 7.71 -5.34 7.15
C PHE A 143 7.15 -5.38 8.59
N SER A 144 7.84 -6.01 9.54
CA SER A 144 7.41 -6.01 10.94
C SER A 144 7.30 -4.60 11.52
N GLY A 145 8.20 -3.68 11.11
CA GLY A 145 8.14 -2.29 11.53
C GLY A 145 6.87 -1.58 11.04
N SER A 146 6.55 -1.75 9.76
CA SER A 146 5.31 -1.25 9.14
C SER A 146 4.06 -1.83 9.82
N PHE A 147 4.02 -3.16 9.95
CA PHE A 147 2.91 -3.86 10.59
C PHE A 147 2.69 -3.42 12.04
N LEU A 148 3.76 -3.26 12.81
CA LEU A 148 3.65 -2.82 14.21
C LEU A 148 3.03 -1.42 14.33
N LEU A 149 3.38 -0.48 13.45
CA LEU A 149 2.76 0.85 13.44
C LEU A 149 1.26 0.77 13.13
N SER A 150 0.89 -0.01 12.11
CA SER A 150 -0.50 -0.28 11.74
C SER A 150 -1.27 -0.92 12.91
N TYR A 151 -0.68 -1.94 13.53
CA TYR A 151 -1.27 -2.67 14.65
C TYR A 151 -1.45 -1.81 15.90
N LEU A 152 -0.42 -1.07 16.33
CA LEU A 152 -0.50 -0.19 17.48
C LEU A 152 -1.46 0.98 17.26
N THR A 153 -1.58 1.47 16.02
CA THR A 153 -2.59 2.50 15.70
C THR A 153 -3.99 1.93 15.81
N LEU A 154 -4.21 0.70 15.31
CA LEU A 154 -5.48 0.00 15.47
C LEU A 154 -5.86 -0.22 16.95
N VAL A 155 -4.89 -0.56 17.80
CA VAL A 155 -5.12 -0.67 19.27
C VAL A 155 -5.63 0.65 19.86
N GLY A 156 -5.14 1.79 19.36
CA GLY A 156 -5.66 3.11 19.73
C GLY A 156 -7.08 3.38 19.21
N ILE A 157 -7.33 3.05 17.94
CA ILE A 157 -8.65 3.17 17.30
C ILE A 157 -9.70 2.33 18.03
N GLU A 158 -9.37 1.07 18.37
CA GLU A 158 -10.25 0.15 19.09
C GLU A 158 -10.75 0.80 20.38
N LYS A 159 -9.87 1.49 21.12
CA LYS A 159 -10.24 2.14 22.37
C LYS A 159 -11.29 3.26 22.20
N ILE A 160 -11.21 3.99 21.09
CA ILE A 160 -12.21 5.03 20.75
C ILE A 160 -13.50 4.38 20.25
N ALA A 161 -13.40 3.37 19.37
CA ALA A 161 -14.55 2.67 18.82
C ALA A 161 -15.38 1.93 19.88
N GLU A 162 -14.72 1.32 20.89
CA GLU A 162 -15.39 0.67 22.02
C GLU A 162 -16.09 1.65 22.98
N ARG A 163 -15.69 2.92 22.95
CA ARG A 163 -16.24 3.96 23.82
C ARG A 163 -17.42 4.67 23.18
N TYR A 164 -17.37 4.95 21.89
CA TYR A 164 -18.37 5.76 21.19
C TYR A 164 -19.09 5.00 20.09
N ALA A 165 -18.36 4.46 19.11
CA ALA A 165 -18.77 3.50 18.08
C ALA A 165 -17.70 3.52 16.96
N PRO A 166 -17.65 2.52 16.06
CA PRO A 166 -16.85 2.59 14.84
C PRO A 166 -17.18 3.82 13.97
N ALA A 167 -18.44 4.26 13.96
CA ALA A 167 -18.90 5.39 13.16
C ALA A 167 -18.21 6.72 13.52
N ASN A 168 -17.73 6.85 14.77
CA ASN A 168 -17.00 8.03 15.23
C ASN A 168 -15.59 8.14 14.62
N ILE A 169 -15.08 7.10 13.96
CA ILE A 169 -13.79 7.12 13.25
C ILE A 169 -14.04 7.54 11.80
N ILE A 170 -13.59 8.74 11.45
CA ILE A 170 -13.75 9.31 10.10
C ILE A 170 -12.67 8.75 9.17
N TYR A 171 -11.42 8.74 9.66
CA TYR A 171 -10.26 8.22 8.95
C TYR A 171 -9.36 7.41 9.89
N PRO A 172 -8.83 6.26 9.47
CA PRO A 172 -9.18 5.52 8.25
C PRO A 172 -10.59 4.91 8.37
N ASP A 173 -11.19 4.55 7.24
CA ASP A 173 -12.40 3.75 7.25
C ASP A 173 -12.08 2.32 7.68
N LEU A 174 -12.84 1.85 8.68
CA LEU A 174 -12.62 0.57 9.37
C LEU A 174 -13.34 -0.60 8.68
N TYR A 175 -14.26 -0.31 7.75
CA TYR A 175 -15.06 -1.36 7.10
C TYR A 175 -14.17 -2.36 6.35
N LYS A 176 -14.38 -3.68 6.51
CA LYS A 176 -13.59 -4.77 5.89
C LYS A 176 -12.07 -4.75 6.14
N GLN A 177 -11.56 -3.95 7.09
CA GLN A 177 -10.14 -3.97 7.41
C GLN A 177 -9.75 -5.34 7.98
N PRO A 178 -8.72 -6.04 7.45
CA PRO A 178 -8.39 -7.42 7.84
C PRO A 178 -8.20 -7.61 9.35
N LEU A 179 -7.47 -6.70 9.99
CA LEU A 179 -7.22 -6.76 11.42
C LEU A 179 -8.46 -6.37 12.26
N VAL A 180 -9.35 -5.53 11.75
CA VAL A 180 -10.62 -5.20 12.43
C VAL A 180 -11.52 -6.43 12.43
N ASP A 181 -11.71 -7.06 11.27
CA ASP A 181 -12.51 -8.27 11.13
C ASP A 181 -12.00 -9.38 12.06
N LEU A 182 -10.68 -9.58 12.12
CA LEU A 182 -10.07 -10.55 13.03
C LEU A 182 -10.36 -10.24 14.51
N LEU A 183 -10.24 -8.98 14.94
CA LEU A 183 -10.51 -8.60 16.33
C LEU A 183 -11.98 -8.82 16.70
N LEU A 184 -12.91 -8.55 15.78
CA LEU A 184 -14.33 -8.82 15.99
C LEU A 184 -14.62 -10.33 16.07
N GLU A 185 -13.99 -11.14 15.21
CA GLU A 185 -14.08 -12.60 15.26
C GLU A 185 -13.54 -13.16 16.59
N GLN A 186 -12.46 -12.59 17.13
CA GLN A 186 -11.94 -12.96 18.45
C GLN A 186 -12.90 -12.63 19.60
N LYS A 187 -13.76 -11.62 19.43
CA LYS A 187 -14.87 -11.31 20.35
C LYS A 187 -16.06 -12.28 20.20
N GLY A 188 -15.97 -13.25 19.28
CA GLY A 188 -17.03 -14.24 19.02
C GLY A 188 -18.08 -13.76 18.02
N LEU A 189 -17.83 -12.65 17.32
CA LEU A 189 -18.75 -12.14 16.30
C LEU A 189 -18.55 -12.85 14.98
N LYS A 190 -19.63 -13.37 14.39
CA LYS A 190 -19.60 -13.89 13.03
C LYS A 190 -19.60 -12.73 12.04
N ILE A 191 -18.56 -12.64 11.21
CA ILE A 191 -18.40 -11.58 10.22
C ILE A 191 -18.68 -12.11 8.82
N GLU A 192 -19.59 -11.45 8.09
CA GLU A 192 -19.91 -11.77 6.71
C GLU A 192 -18.83 -11.21 5.76
N ASN A 193 -18.45 -11.99 4.74
CA ASN A 193 -17.40 -11.65 3.77
C ASN A 193 -16.08 -11.14 4.41
N SER A 194 -15.70 -11.77 5.54
CA SER A 194 -14.53 -11.40 6.34
C SER A 194 -13.22 -11.36 5.54
N GLN A 195 -12.39 -10.37 5.84
CA GLN A 195 -11.03 -10.24 5.30
C GLN A 195 -9.94 -10.77 6.25
N SER A 196 -10.31 -11.46 7.33
CA SER A 196 -9.38 -11.92 8.38
C SER A 196 -8.32 -12.93 7.92
N SER A 197 -8.49 -13.54 6.74
CA SER A 197 -7.50 -14.40 6.09
C SER A 197 -6.25 -13.66 5.61
N TYR A 198 -6.29 -12.32 5.57
CA TYR A 198 -5.22 -11.47 5.01
C TYR A 198 -4.67 -10.47 6.03
N THR A 199 -4.53 -10.97 7.26
CA THR A 199 -4.10 -10.20 8.44
C THR A 199 -2.60 -9.97 8.51
N ASP A 200 -1.83 -10.46 7.53
CA ASP A 200 -0.41 -10.19 7.34
C ASP A 200 -0.15 -8.90 6.54
N GLN A 201 -1.14 -8.01 6.41
CA GLN A 201 -0.99 -6.73 5.72
C GLN A 201 -1.16 -5.54 6.67
N ALA A 202 -0.26 -4.56 6.52
CA ALA A 202 -0.36 -3.28 7.23
C ALA A 202 -1.27 -2.34 6.44
N THR A 203 -2.58 -2.35 6.77
CA THR A 203 -3.61 -1.57 6.06
C THR A 203 -4.09 -0.32 6.79
N VAL A 204 -3.69 -0.16 8.06
CA VAL A 204 -4.09 0.97 8.90
C VAL A 204 -2.94 1.99 8.92
N PRO A 205 -3.19 3.26 8.53
CA PRO A 205 -2.20 4.33 8.60
C PRO A 205 -1.80 4.62 10.05
N ASN A 206 -0.69 5.33 10.25
CA ASN A 206 -0.17 5.70 11.57
C ASN A 206 -0.92 6.87 12.24
N ARG A 207 -2.09 7.25 11.72
CA ARG A 207 -2.91 8.35 12.22
C ARG A 207 -4.39 8.02 12.05
N PHE A 208 -5.22 8.60 12.90
CA PHE A 208 -6.67 8.51 12.75
C PHE A 208 -7.35 9.82 13.16
N VAL A 209 -8.47 10.11 12.50
CA VAL A 209 -9.35 11.24 12.75
C VAL A 209 -10.67 10.70 13.31
N ALA A 210 -11.10 11.25 14.44
CA ALA A 210 -12.34 10.87 15.10
C ALA A 210 -13.18 12.09 15.48
N ILE A 211 -14.48 11.88 15.64
CA ILE A 211 -15.41 12.86 16.23
C ILE A 211 -15.78 12.38 17.62
N LEU A 212 -15.39 13.17 18.62
CA LEU A 212 -15.63 12.86 20.02
C LEU A 212 -16.86 13.65 20.50
N PRO A 213 -17.86 13.02 21.15
CA PRO A 213 -18.98 13.71 21.77
C PRO A 213 -18.58 14.36 23.11
N GLU A 214 -17.53 15.18 23.06
CA GLU A 214 -16.93 15.88 24.19
C GLU A 214 -16.19 17.13 23.70
N CYS A 215 -16.20 18.20 24.50
CA CYS A 215 -15.49 19.47 24.24
C CYS A 215 -14.65 19.96 25.41
N GLU A 216 -14.79 19.34 26.58
CA GLU A 216 -14.04 19.72 27.77
C GLU A 216 -12.59 19.20 27.69
N SER A 217 -11.63 20.13 27.77
CA SER A 217 -10.21 19.83 27.56
C SER A 217 -9.68 18.76 28.51
N GLU A 218 -10.11 18.76 29.78
CA GLU A 218 -9.68 17.76 30.77
C GLU A 218 -10.18 16.35 30.43
N LYS A 219 -11.43 16.23 29.97
CA LYS A 219 -12.01 14.94 29.56
C LYS A 219 -11.39 14.42 28.27
N ILE A 220 -11.17 15.29 27.28
CA ILE A 220 -10.46 14.93 26.05
C ILE A 220 -9.05 14.46 26.37
N LYS A 221 -8.33 15.19 27.24
CA LYS A 221 -7.00 14.79 27.69
C LYS A 221 -7.03 13.41 28.35
N LYS A 222 -8.00 13.16 29.24
CA LYS A 222 -8.18 11.85 29.87
C LYS A 222 -8.42 10.73 28.84
N ILE A 223 -9.24 10.98 27.82
CA ILE A 223 -9.46 10.02 26.73
C ILE A 223 -8.15 9.74 25.98
N ALA A 224 -7.40 10.78 25.62
CA ALA A 224 -6.14 10.63 24.92
C ALA A 224 -5.06 9.93 25.76
N ASP A 225 -5.03 10.18 27.07
CA ASP A 225 -4.15 9.51 28.03
C ASP A 225 -4.52 8.02 28.17
N GLU A 226 -5.81 7.67 28.18
CA GLU A 226 -6.29 6.27 28.17
C GLU A 226 -5.86 5.52 26.90
N VAL A 227 -6.01 6.14 25.72
CA VAL A 227 -5.55 5.57 24.43
C VAL A 227 -4.02 5.41 24.45
N THR A 228 -3.29 6.45 24.87
CA THR A 228 -1.83 6.43 24.96
C THR A 228 -1.33 5.33 25.89
N LYS A 229 -1.96 5.19 27.06
CA LYS A 229 -1.63 4.15 28.04
C LYS A 229 -1.86 2.76 27.44
N ARG A 230 -3.00 2.53 26.81
CA ARG A 230 -3.33 1.23 26.19
C ARG A 230 -2.31 0.82 25.12
N ILE A 231 -1.87 1.75 24.28
CA ILE A 231 -0.85 1.51 23.24
C ILE A 231 0.50 1.17 23.87
N LYS A 232 0.92 1.92 24.90
CA LYS A 232 2.20 1.66 25.60
C LYS A 232 2.19 0.34 26.35
N GLU A 233 1.06 -0.02 26.96
CA GLU A 233 0.87 -1.33 27.60
C GLU A 233 1.00 -2.47 26.59
N GLU A 234 0.35 -2.34 25.43
CA GLU A 234 0.46 -3.31 24.33
C GLU A 234 1.91 -3.48 23.86
N TRP A 235 2.62 -2.37 23.64
CA TRP A 235 4.01 -2.39 23.23
C TRP A 235 4.91 -3.08 24.25
N ASN A 236 4.73 -2.77 25.53
CA ASN A 236 5.47 -3.42 26.62
C ASN A 236 5.15 -4.92 26.72
N GLU A 237 3.90 -5.32 26.49
CA GLU A 237 3.49 -6.72 26.46
C GLU A 237 4.16 -7.48 25.31
N ILE A 238 4.23 -6.87 24.12
CA ILE A 238 4.94 -7.43 22.96
C ILE A 238 6.39 -7.70 23.31
N ILE A 239 7.08 -6.71 23.87
CA ILE A 239 8.48 -6.82 24.29
C ILE A 239 8.63 -7.95 25.32
N ALA A 240 7.83 -7.94 26.39
CA ALA A 240 7.94 -8.90 27.48
C ALA A 240 7.74 -10.35 26.99
N LYS A 241 6.72 -10.60 26.16
CA LYS A 241 6.44 -11.94 25.61
C LYS A 241 7.54 -12.42 24.68
N ILE A 242 8.07 -11.56 23.81
CA ILE A 242 9.18 -11.91 22.92
C ILE A 242 10.43 -12.25 23.73
N LEU A 243 10.84 -11.39 24.66
CA LEU A 243 12.03 -11.63 25.46
C LEU A 243 11.90 -12.92 26.29
N LYS A 244 10.72 -13.21 26.87
CA LYS A 244 10.45 -14.48 27.56
C LYS A 244 10.56 -15.69 26.63
N ASN A 245 10.03 -15.61 25.40
CA ASN A 245 10.13 -16.68 24.40
C ASN A 245 11.59 -17.07 24.08
N PHE A 246 12.54 -16.14 24.19
CA PHE A 246 13.96 -16.41 24.00
C PHE A 246 14.75 -16.60 25.30
N GLY A 247 14.09 -16.67 26.46
CA GLY A 247 14.76 -16.82 27.77
C GLY A 247 15.61 -15.60 28.14
N LEU A 248 15.21 -14.42 27.66
CA LEU A 248 15.86 -13.13 27.90
C LEU A 248 15.18 -12.34 29.04
N ASP A 249 14.08 -12.83 29.58
CA ASP A 249 13.32 -12.26 30.70
C ASP A 249 14.18 -11.96 31.93
N LYS A 250 15.16 -12.82 32.22
CA LYS A 250 16.13 -12.63 33.31
C LYS A 250 16.98 -11.36 33.17
N TYR A 251 17.11 -10.82 31.96
CA TYR A 251 17.81 -9.58 31.67
C TYR A 251 16.89 -8.36 31.71
N VAL A 252 15.57 -8.55 31.82
CA VAL A 252 14.56 -7.48 31.76
C VAL A 252 14.30 -6.85 33.12
N GLU A 253 14.09 -7.66 34.16
CA GLU A 253 13.56 -7.20 35.46
C GLU A 253 14.41 -6.13 36.18
N LYS A 254 15.64 -5.86 35.74
CA LYS A 254 16.56 -4.86 36.34
C LYS A 254 17.38 -4.04 35.34
N SER A 255 17.10 -4.12 34.04
CA SER A 255 17.95 -3.47 33.03
C SER A 255 17.51 -2.06 32.68
N LYS A 256 18.20 -1.07 33.26
CA LYS A 256 18.11 0.35 32.85
C LYS A 256 18.38 0.55 31.36
N LEU A 257 19.14 -0.35 30.71
CA LEU A 257 19.40 -0.28 29.27
C LEU A 257 18.14 -0.57 28.46
N ILE A 258 17.41 -1.63 28.80
CA ILE A 258 16.20 -2.01 28.07
C ILE A 258 15.14 -0.94 28.21
N GLU A 259 14.92 -0.45 29.44
CA GLU A 259 13.99 0.65 29.73
C GLU A 259 14.30 1.90 28.89
N LYS A 260 15.58 2.30 28.82
CA LYS A 260 16.04 3.41 27.96
C LYS A 260 15.74 3.16 26.48
N GLN A 261 16.04 1.96 25.97
CA GLN A 261 15.88 1.64 24.55
C GLN A 261 14.42 1.60 24.09
N ILE A 262 13.49 1.25 24.97
CA ILE A 262 12.06 1.12 24.61
C ILE A 262 11.27 2.41 24.86
N ARG A 263 11.77 3.33 25.71
CA ARG A 263 11.07 4.57 26.06
C ARG A 263 10.84 5.50 24.87
N SER A 264 11.73 5.47 23.88
CA SER A 264 11.69 6.35 22.70
C SER A 264 10.60 6.00 21.68
N PHE A 265 9.92 4.86 21.82
CA PHE A 265 8.89 4.42 20.89
C PHE A 265 7.75 3.73 21.66
N PRO A 266 6.47 4.01 21.36
CA PRO A 266 6.00 4.97 20.35
C PRO A 266 5.94 6.42 20.86
N GLU A 267 6.33 7.36 20.00
CA GLU A 267 5.99 8.78 20.14
C GLU A 267 4.51 8.96 19.75
N ILE A 268 3.74 9.65 20.59
CA ILE A 268 2.30 9.82 20.40
C ILE A 268 1.96 11.30 20.47
N TYR A 269 1.21 11.78 19.47
CA TYR A 269 0.75 13.15 19.40
C TYR A 269 -0.74 13.18 19.09
N TRP A 270 -1.44 14.15 19.66
CA TRP A 270 -2.85 14.35 19.39
C TRP A 270 -3.24 15.83 19.55
N VAL A 271 -4.28 16.23 18.82
CA VAL A 271 -4.92 17.54 18.91
C VAL A 271 -6.43 17.34 18.83
N ALA A 272 -7.18 18.14 19.59
CA ALA A 272 -8.63 18.20 19.49
C ALA A 272 -9.09 19.64 19.29
N ILE A 273 -10.06 19.86 18.40
CA ILE A 273 -10.68 21.16 18.14
C ILE A 273 -12.20 21.01 18.27
N PRO A 274 -12.87 21.80 19.12
CA PRO A 274 -14.32 21.81 19.20
C PRO A 274 -14.98 22.16 17.85
N LEU A 275 -15.97 21.39 17.44
CA LEU A 275 -16.85 21.65 16.28
C LEU A 275 -18.20 22.23 16.73
N LYS A 276 -18.71 21.76 17.87
CA LYS A 276 -20.01 22.12 18.43
C LYS A 276 -19.93 22.20 19.95
N LYS A 277 -20.51 23.22 20.57
CA LYS A 277 -20.57 23.38 22.04
C LYS A 277 -21.98 23.80 22.45
N GLU A 278 -22.57 23.08 23.40
CA GLU A 278 -23.90 23.37 23.95
C GLU A 278 -25.00 23.53 22.86
N GLY A 279 -24.95 22.68 21.83
CA GLY A 279 -25.90 22.70 20.72
C GLY A 279 -25.52 23.64 19.58
N LYS A 280 -24.54 24.54 19.76
CA LYS A 280 -24.16 25.56 18.79
C LYS A 280 -22.85 25.21 18.08
N ASN A 281 -22.81 25.40 16.76
CA ASN A 281 -21.59 25.22 15.97
C ASN A 281 -20.55 26.29 16.32
N ILE A 282 -19.27 25.93 16.28
CA ILE A 282 -18.19 26.91 16.47
C ILE A 282 -18.10 27.82 15.25
N SER A 283 -18.04 29.13 15.52
CA SER A 283 -17.95 30.18 14.50
C SER A 283 -16.63 30.08 13.73
N PRO A 284 -16.64 30.21 12.40
CA PRO A 284 -15.42 30.26 11.58
C PRO A 284 -14.41 31.32 12.03
N SER A 285 -14.89 32.41 12.65
CA SER A 285 -14.06 33.52 13.15
C SER A 285 -12.95 33.08 14.13
N VAL A 286 -13.17 31.99 14.87
CA VAL A 286 -12.18 31.44 15.81
C VAL A 286 -10.89 30.99 15.11
N PHE A 287 -10.95 30.73 13.79
CA PHE A 287 -9.80 30.30 13.00
C PHE A 287 -9.05 31.47 12.31
N GLN A 288 -9.51 32.72 12.45
CA GLN A 288 -8.93 33.90 11.76
C GLN A 288 -7.46 34.13 12.09
N ASP A 289 -7.04 33.84 13.33
CA ASP A 289 -5.66 34.01 13.78
C ASP A 289 -4.71 32.95 13.19
N PHE A 290 -5.26 31.86 12.63
CA PHE A 290 -4.49 30.68 12.19
C PHE A 290 -4.57 30.41 10.68
N ILE A 291 -5.59 30.96 10.03
CA ILE A 291 -5.89 30.75 8.61
C ILE A 291 -6.27 32.10 7.99
N GLU A 292 -5.37 32.68 7.18
CA GLU A 292 -5.56 34.01 6.59
C GLU A 292 -6.81 34.09 5.68
N GLU A 293 -7.16 32.98 5.03
CA GLU A 293 -8.34 32.82 4.15
C GLU A 293 -9.68 33.01 4.88
N VAL A 294 -9.67 33.05 6.22
CA VAL A 294 -10.87 33.27 7.05
C VAL A 294 -11.21 34.76 7.19
N LYS A 295 -10.32 35.68 6.78
CA LYS A 295 -10.61 37.12 6.77
C LYS A 295 -11.78 37.43 5.83
N GLY A 296 -12.95 37.72 6.42
CA GLY A 296 -14.18 38.07 5.67
C GLY A 296 -15.31 37.03 5.73
N LEU A 297 -15.15 35.93 6.48
CA LEU A 297 -16.25 34.99 6.78
C LEU A 297 -17.23 35.57 7.82
N LYS A 298 -18.54 35.39 7.60
CA LYS A 298 -19.60 35.85 8.52
C LYS A 298 -19.89 34.79 9.60
N GLU A 299 -20.46 35.21 10.72
CA GLU A 299 -20.82 34.32 11.85
C GLU A 299 -21.83 33.20 11.48
N GLY A 300 -22.53 33.30 10.34
CA GLY A 300 -23.49 32.31 9.85
C GLY A 300 -22.91 31.19 8.96
N ASP A 301 -21.63 31.27 8.56
CA ASP A 301 -21.03 30.35 7.57
C ASP A 301 -20.59 28.99 8.17
N THR A 302 -21.49 28.31 8.91
CA THR A 302 -21.13 27.10 9.68
C THR A 302 -20.75 25.89 8.82
N GLY A 303 -21.08 25.89 7.53
CA GLY A 303 -20.71 24.81 6.59
C GLY A 303 -19.20 24.68 6.37
N ILE A 304 -18.44 25.76 6.58
CA ILE A 304 -16.98 25.84 6.37
C ILE A 304 -16.22 25.45 7.65
N SER A 305 -16.89 25.44 8.81
CA SER A 305 -16.25 25.21 10.11
C SER A 305 -15.50 23.88 10.19
N TYR A 306 -15.98 22.82 9.53
CA TYR A 306 -15.29 21.53 9.52
C TYR A 306 -13.96 21.59 8.76
N GLN A 307 -13.96 22.16 7.55
CA GLN A 307 -12.75 22.34 6.74
C GLN A 307 -11.70 23.16 7.49
N LEU A 308 -12.09 24.28 8.10
CA LEU A 308 -11.18 25.12 8.87
C LEU A 308 -10.65 24.40 10.11
N ALA A 309 -11.52 23.68 10.82
CA ALA A 309 -11.12 22.88 11.97
C ALA A 309 -10.11 21.81 11.58
N TYR A 310 -10.33 21.07 10.48
CA TYR A 310 -9.40 20.05 10.02
C TYR A 310 -8.05 20.65 9.61
N THR A 311 -8.05 21.73 8.82
CA THR A 311 -6.83 22.46 8.42
C THR A 311 -6.04 22.98 9.64
N ALA A 312 -6.73 23.56 10.62
CA ALA A 312 -6.09 24.01 11.86
C ALA A 312 -5.50 22.84 12.66
N LEU A 313 -6.24 21.73 12.74
CA LEU A 313 -5.83 20.54 13.46
C LEU A 313 -4.59 19.86 12.83
N GLU A 314 -4.46 19.82 11.51
CA GLU A 314 -3.22 19.37 10.82
C GLU A 314 -2.04 20.28 11.13
N LYS A 315 -2.23 21.61 11.06
CA LYS A 315 -1.19 22.60 11.42
C LYS A 315 -0.71 22.41 12.86
N PHE A 316 -1.63 22.24 13.82
CA PHE A 316 -1.28 22.06 15.24
C PHE A 316 -0.59 20.72 15.52
N VAL A 317 -1.01 19.62 14.88
CA VAL A 317 -0.28 18.35 15.01
C VAL A 317 1.13 18.46 14.43
N GLY A 318 1.31 19.16 13.31
CA GLY A 318 2.63 19.49 12.76
C GLY A 318 3.49 20.28 13.76
N ALA A 319 2.93 21.34 14.34
CA ALA A 319 3.62 22.13 15.37
C ALA A 319 3.99 21.28 16.60
N ARG A 320 3.07 20.41 17.06
CA ARG A 320 3.29 19.53 18.21
C ARG A 320 4.41 18.51 17.97
N LYS A 321 4.54 17.99 16.75
CA LYS A 321 5.65 17.11 16.33
C LYS A 321 7.00 17.84 16.36
N ASN A 322 7.02 19.13 16.02
CA ASN A 322 8.24 19.95 15.99
C ASN A 322 8.76 20.34 17.39
N LEU A 323 7.90 20.43 18.41
CA LEU A 323 8.28 20.69 19.81
C LEU A 323 9.05 19.55 20.50
N ARG A 324 9.53 18.56 19.73
CA ARG A 324 10.08 17.27 20.17
C ARG A 324 10.88 17.37 21.48
N GLU A 325 10.46 16.61 22.49
CA GLU A 325 11.23 16.44 23.72
C GLU A 325 12.45 15.57 23.41
N PHE A 326 13.60 16.20 23.14
CA PHE A 326 14.84 15.49 22.88
C PHE A 326 15.48 15.05 24.20
N GLU A 327 15.45 13.76 24.50
CA GLU A 327 16.25 13.15 25.56
C GLU A 327 17.48 12.47 24.95
N GLN A 328 18.68 12.96 25.28
CA GLN A 328 19.93 12.32 24.87
C GLN A 328 20.28 11.18 25.83
N SER A 329 20.34 9.94 25.33
CA SER A 329 20.82 8.79 26.10
C SER A 329 22.24 8.40 25.69
N GLU A 330 23.15 8.34 26.65
CA GLU A 330 24.50 7.83 26.43
C GLU A 330 24.53 6.30 26.54
N GLU A 331 24.96 5.65 25.46
CA GLU A 331 25.13 4.20 25.34
C GLU A 331 26.53 3.89 24.79
N TYR A 332 27.38 3.26 25.60
CA TYR A 332 28.84 3.21 25.37
C TYR A 332 29.35 1.94 24.68
N ASN A 333 28.58 0.84 24.63
CA ASN A 333 29.05 -0.39 23.98
C ASN A 333 28.78 -0.41 22.47
N LYS A 334 29.16 -1.53 21.83
CA LYS A 334 28.99 -1.73 20.39
C LYS A 334 27.53 -1.55 19.98
N LYS A 335 27.32 -0.78 18.92
CA LYS A 335 25.99 -0.49 18.38
C LYS A 335 25.35 -1.73 17.74
N CYS A 336 24.03 -1.69 17.67
CA CYS A 336 23.18 -2.63 16.98
C CYS A 336 23.52 -2.65 15.48
N HIS A 337 23.69 -3.84 14.91
CA HIS A 337 24.01 -3.99 13.47
C HIS A 337 22.85 -3.66 12.52
N VAL A 338 21.66 -3.40 13.05
CA VAL A 338 20.47 -3.04 12.25
C VAL A 338 20.26 -1.54 12.24
N CYS A 339 20.07 -0.91 13.40
CA CYS A 339 19.83 0.54 13.45
C CYS A 339 21.10 1.38 13.51
N GLY A 340 22.22 0.86 14.02
CA GLY A 340 23.44 1.65 14.26
C GLY A 340 23.35 2.70 15.37
N GLU A 341 22.17 2.96 15.91
CA GLU A 341 21.92 4.02 16.91
C GLU A 341 22.06 3.51 18.36
N ARG A 342 21.34 2.43 18.69
CA ARG A 342 21.27 1.85 20.03
C ARG A 342 22.33 0.78 20.24
N GLU A 343 22.76 0.58 21.48
CA GLU A 343 23.63 -0.51 21.92
C GLU A 343 23.01 -1.87 21.61
N GLY A 344 23.81 -2.74 20.98
CA GLY A 344 23.39 -4.09 20.65
C GLY A 344 23.90 -5.10 21.67
N TRP A 345 23.00 -5.72 22.41
CA TRP A 345 23.31 -6.67 23.47
C TRP A 345 22.80 -8.11 23.17
N ILE A 346 21.78 -8.25 22.33
CA ILE A 346 21.19 -9.53 21.95
C ILE A 346 22.03 -10.15 20.82
N LYS A 347 22.63 -11.32 21.05
CA LYS A 347 23.50 -12.04 20.11
C LYS A 347 23.35 -13.57 20.26
N ALA A 348 23.82 -14.34 19.28
CA ALA A 348 23.87 -15.80 19.39
C ALA A 348 24.61 -16.25 20.68
N GLY A 349 24.07 -17.27 21.35
CA GLY A 349 24.55 -17.77 22.64
C GLY A 349 24.05 -17.01 23.87
N VAL A 350 23.25 -15.94 23.72
CA VAL A 350 22.58 -15.26 24.83
C VAL A 350 21.14 -15.77 24.94
N GLY A 351 20.75 -16.25 26.13
CA GLY A 351 19.44 -16.88 26.32
C GLY A 351 19.34 -18.19 25.52
N ARG A 352 18.23 -18.39 24.82
CA ARG A 352 17.98 -19.53 23.91
C ARG A 352 18.18 -19.15 22.43
N ILE A 353 19.03 -18.16 22.15
CA ILE A 353 19.23 -17.65 20.79
C ILE A 353 20.39 -18.40 20.13
N GLU A 354 20.09 -19.05 19.02
CA GLU A 354 21.03 -19.78 18.18
C GLU A 354 21.21 -19.09 16.83
N VAL A 355 22.29 -19.43 16.13
CA VAL A 355 22.52 -18.97 14.74
C VAL A 355 21.44 -19.56 13.84
N GLY A 356 20.75 -18.71 13.09
CA GLY A 356 19.68 -19.12 12.18
C GLY A 356 18.70 -17.98 11.89
N LYS A 357 17.39 -18.29 11.91
CA LYS A 357 16.29 -17.40 11.50
C LYS A 357 16.42 -15.96 12.02
N TYR A 358 16.64 -15.78 13.32
CA TYR A 358 16.60 -14.46 13.97
C TYR A 358 17.95 -13.73 14.03
N ILE A 359 19.08 -14.46 14.02
CA ILE A 359 20.40 -13.84 14.18
C ILE A 359 21.48 -14.66 13.48
N SER A 360 22.42 -13.98 12.83
CA SER A 360 23.64 -14.62 12.31
C SER A 360 24.76 -14.64 13.36
N GLU A 361 25.80 -15.43 13.11
CA GLU A 361 26.94 -15.63 14.03
C GLU A 361 27.58 -14.32 14.50
N LYS A 362 27.68 -13.31 13.61
CA LYS A 362 28.37 -12.04 13.89
C LYS A 362 27.42 -10.91 14.30
N GLU A 363 26.11 -11.15 14.27
CA GLU A 363 25.11 -10.12 14.48
C GLU A 363 24.83 -9.88 15.98
N ARG A 364 24.52 -8.63 16.31
CA ARG A 364 24.11 -8.19 17.64
C ARG A 364 23.09 -7.06 17.51
N LEU A 365 22.00 -7.13 18.28
CA LEU A 365 20.83 -6.28 18.13
C LEU A 365 20.46 -5.56 19.44
N CYS A 366 19.89 -4.37 19.31
CA CYS A 366 19.19 -3.70 20.40
C CYS A 366 17.80 -4.33 20.62
N THR A 367 17.16 -4.05 21.76
CA THR A 367 15.84 -4.61 22.10
C THR A 367 14.80 -4.31 21.03
N VAL A 368 14.71 -3.06 20.56
CA VAL A 368 13.72 -2.63 19.57
C VAL A 368 13.89 -3.37 18.23
N CYS A 369 15.11 -3.49 17.73
CA CYS A 369 15.38 -4.18 16.46
C CYS A 369 15.11 -5.69 16.58
N PHE A 370 15.47 -6.30 17.71
CA PHE A 370 15.18 -7.72 17.95
C PHE A 370 13.67 -7.98 18.04
N VAL A 371 12.92 -7.11 18.72
CA VAL A 371 11.45 -7.19 18.82
C VAL A 371 10.79 -7.12 17.45
N LYS A 372 11.23 -6.21 16.56
CA LYS A 372 10.72 -6.19 15.17
C LYS A 372 10.98 -7.53 14.47
N ARG A 373 12.18 -8.09 14.63
CA ARG A 373 12.56 -9.33 13.95
C ARG A 373 11.82 -10.56 14.47
N ALA A 374 11.52 -10.59 15.77
CA ALA A 374 10.88 -11.71 16.44
C ALA A 374 9.39 -11.47 16.71
N LEU A 375 8.77 -10.54 15.97
CA LEU A 375 7.35 -10.19 16.13
C LEU A 375 6.42 -11.40 15.87
N ASP A 376 6.86 -12.33 15.02
CA ASP A 376 6.17 -13.59 14.75
C ASP A 376 5.91 -14.41 16.02
N LYS A 377 6.80 -14.37 17.02
CA LYS A 377 6.59 -15.05 18.30
C LYS A 377 5.44 -14.48 19.10
N TYR A 378 5.32 -13.16 19.13
CA TYR A 378 4.20 -12.52 19.81
C TYR A 378 2.87 -12.79 19.10
N LEU A 379 2.85 -12.61 17.77
CA LEU A 379 1.63 -12.76 16.98
C LEU A 379 1.17 -14.23 16.93
N GLY A 380 2.10 -15.18 16.79
CA GLY A 380 1.80 -16.60 16.84
C GLY A 380 1.23 -17.06 18.19
N ASP A 381 1.65 -16.43 19.30
CA ASP A 381 1.10 -16.71 20.62
C ASP A 381 -0.27 -16.05 20.82
N LYS A 382 -0.42 -14.77 20.46
CA LYS A 382 -1.65 -13.99 20.63
C LYS A 382 -2.79 -14.48 19.72
N PHE A 383 -2.45 -14.87 18.49
CA PHE A 383 -3.39 -15.27 17.45
C PHE A 383 -3.16 -16.73 17.02
N LYS A 384 -3.00 -17.64 18.00
CA LYS A 384 -2.59 -19.03 17.80
C LYS A 384 -3.40 -19.81 16.75
N TYR A 385 -4.67 -19.48 16.57
CA TYR A 385 -5.56 -20.15 15.61
C TYR A 385 -5.43 -19.59 14.19
N VAL A 386 -4.88 -18.39 14.01
CA VAL A 386 -4.73 -17.72 12.72
C VAL A 386 -3.45 -18.22 12.03
N SER A 387 -3.61 -18.86 10.86
CA SER A 387 -2.48 -19.41 10.08
C SER A 387 -1.51 -18.34 9.59
N ALA A 388 -2.00 -17.12 9.30
CA ALA A 388 -1.18 -16.00 8.88
C ALA A 388 -0.11 -15.65 9.93
N PHE A 389 -0.46 -15.71 11.23
CA PHE A 389 0.44 -15.32 12.33
C PHE A 389 1.32 -16.44 12.89
N ARG A 390 0.93 -17.71 12.73
CA ARG A 390 1.80 -18.85 13.12
C ARG A 390 3.14 -18.83 12.39
N ASP A 391 3.12 -18.42 11.13
CA ASP A 391 4.28 -18.29 10.26
C ASP A 391 4.34 -16.87 9.67
N PHE A 392 4.29 -15.86 10.54
CA PHE A 392 4.38 -14.45 10.15
C PHE A 392 5.78 -14.17 9.58
N ASN A 393 5.87 -14.09 8.26
CA ASN A 393 7.12 -13.89 7.53
C ASN A 393 6.87 -13.06 6.27
N PHE A 394 7.90 -12.35 5.82
CA PHE A 394 7.96 -11.60 4.59
C PHE A 394 9.05 -12.18 3.68
N PRO A 395 8.81 -12.34 2.36
CA PRO A 395 9.79 -12.88 1.43
C PRO A 395 11.08 -12.07 1.42
N SER A 396 12.21 -12.74 1.25
CA SER A 396 13.49 -12.05 1.03
C SER A 396 13.50 -11.36 -0.35
N THR A 397 14.45 -10.46 -0.57
CA THR A 397 14.69 -9.88 -1.90
C THR A 397 15.02 -10.95 -2.95
N ALA A 398 15.69 -12.03 -2.55
CA ALA A 398 16.03 -13.15 -3.41
C ALA A 398 14.80 -14.02 -3.74
N GLU A 399 13.88 -14.18 -2.78
CA GLU A 399 12.60 -14.86 -2.98
C GLU A 399 11.76 -14.15 -4.04
N VAL A 400 11.68 -12.82 -3.98
CA VAL A 400 10.97 -12.02 -4.99
C VAL A 400 11.68 -12.04 -6.34
N ALA A 401 13.01 -11.91 -6.35
CA ALA A 401 13.78 -11.93 -7.60
C ALA A 401 13.66 -13.28 -8.35
N SER A 402 13.56 -14.40 -7.63
CA SER A 402 13.53 -15.75 -8.21
C SER A 402 12.13 -16.33 -8.44
N SER A 403 11.07 -15.58 -8.15
CA SER A 403 9.70 -16.10 -8.16
C SER A 403 9.21 -16.52 -9.55
N ASP A 404 9.60 -15.79 -10.60
CA ASP A 404 9.32 -16.12 -12.01
C ASP A 404 10.00 -17.43 -12.43
N PHE A 405 11.28 -17.61 -12.06
CA PHE A 405 11.99 -18.87 -12.27
C PHE A 405 11.30 -20.04 -11.57
N LYS A 406 10.89 -19.86 -10.30
CA LYS A 406 10.15 -20.88 -9.55
C LYS A 406 8.80 -21.20 -10.20
N GLU A 407 8.08 -20.18 -10.65
CA GLU A 407 6.82 -20.34 -11.37
C GLU A 407 7.01 -21.21 -12.63
N GLU A 408 8.00 -20.92 -13.47
CA GLU A 408 8.27 -21.70 -14.68
C GLU A 408 8.82 -23.09 -14.36
N ALA A 409 9.64 -23.24 -13.32
CA ALA A 409 10.15 -24.54 -12.88
C ALA A 409 9.03 -25.47 -12.39
N LEU A 410 8.08 -24.98 -11.61
CA LEU A 410 6.93 -25.77 -11.19
C LEU A 410 6.02 -26.17 -12.36
N LYS A 411 5.99 -25.38 -13.44
CA LYS A 411 5.21 -25.68 -14.65
C LYS A 411 5.91 -26.64 -15.60
N ARG A 412 7.23 -26.50 -15.81
CA ARG A 412 7.97 -27.20 -16.88
C ARG A 412 9.02 -28.21 -16.39
N ALA A 413 9.48 -28.09 -15.16
CA ALA A 413 10.59 -28.85 -14.59
C ALA A 413 10.29 -29.32 -13.16
N LYS A 414 9.03 -29.70 -12.90
CA LYS A 414 8.52 -30.01 -11.56
C LYS A 414 9.31 -31.13 -10.88
N GLU A 415 9.65 -32.18 -11.61
CA GLU A 415 10.40 -33.33 -11.10
C GLU A 415 11.83 -32.93 -10.72
N GLU A 416 12.53 -32.17 -11.58
CA GLU A 416 13.87 -31.65 -11.28
C GLU A 416 13.86 -30.71 -10.08
N PHE A 417 12.86 -29.83 -10.01
CA PHE A 417 12.68 -28.92 -8.89
C PHE A 417 12.48 -29.68 -7.58
N ASN A 418 11.61 -30.70 -7.57
CA ASN A 418 11.42 -31.54 -6.40
C ASN A 418 12.70 -32.30 -6.02
N GLY A 419 13.40 -32.88 -7.01
CA GLY A 419 14.67 -33.57 -6.79
C GLY A 419 15.76 -32.68 -6.19
N TYR A 420 15.73 -31.38 -6.48
CA TYR A 420 16.61 -30.38 -5.89
C TYR A 420 16.24 -30.05 -4.44
N VAL A 421 14.94 -29.85 -4.16
CA VAL A 421 14.45 -29.63 -2.78
C VAL A 421 14.73 -30.83 -1.89
N GLU A 422 14.52 -32.05 -2.38
CA GLU A 422 14.84 -33.28 -1.65
C GLU A 422 16.35 -33.44 -1.39
N GLU A 423 17.22 -32.96 -2.28
CA GLU A 423 18.67 -32.94 -2.03
C GLU A 423 19.02 -32.05 -0.84
N PHE A 424 18.42 -30.86 -0.75
CA PHE A 424 18.59 -30.00 0.40
C PHE A 424 18.08 -30.65 1.69
N LYS A 425 16.97 -31.40 1.65
CA LYS A 425 16.48 -32.14 2.82
C LYS A 425 17.50 -33.18 3.28
N ASN A 426 18.06 -33.94 2.35
CA ASN A 426 19.04 -34.99 2.65
C ASN A 426 20.29 -34.42 3.30
N VAL A 427 20.81 -33.32 2.74
CA VAL A 427 22.08 -32.71 3.16
C VAL A 427 21.95 -31.91 4.46
N LEU A 428 20.77 -31.34 4.74
CA LEU A 428 20.57 -30.47 5.91
C LEU A 428 19.88 -31.17 7.10
N GLY A 429 19.22 -32.30 6.88
CA GLY A 429 18.47 -33.01 7.91
C GLY A 429 17.48 -32.10 8.65
N GLU A 430 17.56 -32.07 9.98
CA GLU A 430 16.69 -31.24 10.83
C GLU A 430 16.79 -29.73 10.53
N LYS A 431 17.95 -29.26 10.04
CA LYS A 431 18.16 -27.85 9.72
C LYS A 431 17.49 -27.41 8.41
N PHE A 432 16.92 -28.34 7.63
CA PHE A 432 16.15 -28.00 6.44
C PHE A 432 15.00 -27.03 6.72
N TYR A 433 14.41 -27.09 7.92
CA TYR A 433 13.37 -26.15 8.35
C TYR A 433 13.81 -24.68 8.27
N ASN A 434 15.10 -24.38 8.43
CA ASN A 434 15.62 -23.01 8.32
C ASN A 434 15.61 -22.44 6.90
N LEU A 435 15.45 -23.29 5.87
CA LEU A 435 15.36 -22.85 4.47
C LEU A 435 13.91 -22.62 4.02
N LYS A 436 12.94 -23.17 4.74
CA LYS A 436 11.53 -23.10 4.34
C LYS A 436 11.01 -21.67 4.45
N VAL A 437 10.42 -21.18 3.37
CA VAL A 437 9.72 -19.89 3.35
C VAL A 437 8.40 -20.03 2.62
N LYS A 438 7.41 -19.24 3.02
CA LYS A 438 6.13 -19.18 2.29
C LYS A 438 6.40 -18.66 0.87
N PRO A 439 5.84 -19.31 -0.17
CA PRO A 439 5.92 -18.75 -1.52
C PRO A 439 5.14 -17.44 -1.60
N LEU A 440 5.44 -16.63 -2.61
CA LEU A 440 4.65 -15.45 -2.93
C LEU A 440 3.17 -15.82 -3.12
N PRO A 441 2.22 -14.94 -2.76
CA PRO A 441 0.80 -15.31 -2.70
C PRO A 441 0.26 -15.93 -3.99
N LYS A 442 0.57 -15.36 -5.17
CA LYS A 442 0.24 -15.90 -6.49
C LYS A 442 0.73 -17.34 -6.74
N LEU A 443 1.83 -17.75 -6.10
CA LEU A 443 2.45 -19.05 -6.32
C LEU A 443 2.01 -20.11 -5.29
N LYS A 444 1.30 -19.73 -4.22
CA LYS A 444 0.88 -20.66 -3.15
C LYS A 444 0.19 -21.91 -3.69
N GLU A 445 -0.78 -21.72 -4.57
CA GLU A 445 -1.58 -22.81 -5.13
C GLU A 445 -0.72 -23.78 -5.98
N LEU A 446 0.30 -23.28 -6.68
CA LEU A 446 1.21 -24.11 -7.47
C LEU A 446 2.06 -25.02 -6.59
N PHE A 447 2.56 -24.52 -5.45
CA PHE A 447 3.30 -25.34 -4.49
C PHE A 447 2.40 -26.35 -3.77
N GLU A 448 1.19 -25.95 -3.38
CA GLU A 448 0.20 -26.81 -2.71
C GLU A 448 -0.25 -27.96 -3.62
N LYS A 449 -0.67 -27.68 -4.87
CA LYS A 449 -0.95 -28.70 -5.89
C LYS A 449 0.29 -29.51 -6.25
N GLY A 450 1.46 -28.89 -6.10
CA GLY A 450 2.76 -29.50 -6.29
C GLY A 450 3.06 -30.61 -5.28
N ASN A 451 2.55 -30.46 -4.05
CA ASN A 451 3.05 -31.10 -2.84
C ASN A 451 4.58 -30.94 -2.67
N ILE A 452 5.08 -29.74 -2.99
CA ILE A 452 6.51 -29.41 -2.94
C ILE A 452 6.70 -28.30 -1.90
N GLU A 453 7.73 -28.43 -1.08
CA GLU A 453 8.08 -27.40 -0.10
C GLU A 453 8.87 -26.27 -0.78
N ASN A 454 8.48 -25.02 -0.52
CA ASN A 454 9.21 -23.86 -1.01
C ASN A 454 10.42 -23.57 -0.11
N ILE A 455 11.59 -23.38 -0.73
CA ILE A 455 12.84 -23.01 -0.06
C ILE A 455 13.27 -21.60 -0.47
N GLU A 456 14.02 -20.92 0.38
CA GLU A 456 14.48 -19.54 0.19
C GLU A 456 15.16 -19.30 -1.18
N GLY A 457 14.74 -18.23 -1.86
CA GLY A 457 15.14 -17.85 -3.20
C GLY A 457 16.65 -17.71 -3.42
N GLU A 458 17.41 -17.37 -2.37
CA GLU A 458 18.86 -17.20 -2.49
C GLU A 458 19.58 -18.49 -2.93
N TRP A 459 18.98 -19.66 -2.65
CA TRP A 459 19.57 -20.95 -2.99
C TRP A 459 19.42 -21.32 -4.46
N PHE A 460 18.58 -20.61 -5.21
CA PHE A 460 18.44 -20.78 -6.67
C PHE A 460 19.47 -20.00 -7.48
N PHE A 461 20.45 -19.38 -6.81
CA PHE A 461 21.61 -18.76 -7.46
C PHE A 461 22.87 -19.59 -7.22
N GLU A 462 23.45 -20.14 -8.29
CA GLU A 462 24.65 -21.00 -8.22
C GLU A 462 25.79 -20.36 -7.41
N SER A 463 25.94 -19.02 -7.46
CA SER A 463 26.94 -18.25 -6.71
C SER A 463 26.85 -18.37 -5.18
N ASN A 464 25.70 -18.81 -4.63
CA ASN A 464 25.48 -18.95 -3.19
C ASN A 464 25.75 -20.37 -2.69
N LEU A 465 25.82 -21.37 -3.58
CA LEU A 465 26.11 -22.77 -3.24
C LEU A 465 27.61 -22.96 -2.95
N THR A 466 28.05 -22.43 -1.80
CA THR A 466 29.45 -22.48 -1.34
C THR A 466 29.52 -22.89 0.14
N LYS A 467 30.62 -23.58 0.52
CA LYS A 467 30.87 -24.00 1.91
C LYS A 467 30.76 -22.85 2.90
N LYS A 468 31.40 -21.72 2.57
CA LYS A 468 31.43 -20.53 3.42
C LYS A 468 30.01 -19.99 3.67
N ARG A 469 29.22 -19.83 2.61
CA ARG A 469 27.87 -19.27 2.71
C ARG A 469 26.95 -20.16 3.53
N ILE A 470 27.00 -21.48 3.28
CA ILE A 470 26.19 -22.46 4.00
C ILE A 470 26.57 -22.50 5.49
N LYS A 471 27.86 -22.39 5.82
CA LYS A 471 28.29 -22.27 7.22
C LYS A 471 27.81 -20.97 7.87
N GLU A 472 27.94 -19.83 7.19
CA GLU A 472 27.57 -18.51 7.73
C GLU A 472 26.05 -18.37 7.96
N GLU A 473 25.22 -18.89 7.06
CA GLU A 473 23.75 -18.73 7.13
C GLU A 473 23.04 -19.91 7.83
N LEU A 474 23.54 -21.14 7.68
CA LEU A 474 22.89 -22.37 8.18
C LEU A 474 23.68 -23.05 9.32
N GLY A 475 24.90 -22.61 9.60
CA GLY A 475 25.75 -23.19 10.65
C GLY A 475 26.15 -24.64 10.37
N LEU A 476 26.25 -25.05 9.10
CA LEU A 476 26.67 -26.40 8.69
C LEU A 476 27.88 -26.34 7.77
N GLU A 477 28.76 -27.34 7.91
CA GLU A 477 29.86 -27.57 6.97
C GLU A 477 29.51 -28.76 6.09
N LEU A 478 29.33 -28.49 4.80
CA LEU A 478 29.10 -29.52 3.80
C LEU A 478 30.40 -29.92 3.10
N THR A 479 30.41 -31.13 2.56
CA THR A 479 31.47 -31.65 1.69
C THR A 479 31.46 -30.98 0.32
N ASN A 480 32.54 -31.14 -0.46
CA ASN A 480 32.58 -30.64 -1.83
C ASN A 480 31.60 -31.40 -2.74
N GLU A 481 31.40 -32.69 -2.48
CA GLU A 481 30.55 -33.58 -3.28
C GLU A 481 29.08 -33.18 -3.14
N GLU A 482 28.59 -32.96 -1.91
CA GLU A 482 27.22 -32.48 -1.66
C GLU A 482 26.93 -31.14 -2.37
N ILE A 483 27.91 -30.22 -2.35
CA ILE A 483 27.76 -28.91 -3.02
C ILE A 483 27.70 -29.07 -4.54
N GLU A 484 28.54 -29.91 -5.14
CA GLU A 484 28.46 -30.12 -6.59
C GLU A 484 27.20 -30.88 -7.00
N ASN A 485 26.68 -31.77 -6.17
CA ASN A 485 25.39 -32.42 -6.43
C ASN A 485 24.25 -31.38 -6.46
N LEU A 486 24.21 -30.46 -5.49
CA LEU A 486 23.24 -29.36 -5.48
C LEU A 486 23.34 -28.49 -6.74
N LYS A 487 24.56 -28.13 -7.16
CA LYS A 487 24.76 -27.33 -8.39
C LYS A 487 24.32 -28.09 -9.65
N CYS A 488 24.62 -29.38 -9.73
CA CYS A 488 24.22 -30.23 -10.85
C CYS A 488 22.68 -30.27 -10.98
N LYS A 489 21.97 -30.49 -9.86
CA LYS A 489 20.51 -30.50 -9.84
C LYS A 489 19.91 -29.13 -10.21
N LEU A 490 20.49 -28.03 -9.72
CA LEU A 490 20.06 -26.69 -10.12
C LEU A 490 20.24 -26.45 -11.63
N LYS A 491 21.35 -26.91 -12.22
CA LYS A 491 21.61 -26.80 -13.67
C LYS A 491 20.57 -27.55 -14.51
N ASN A 492 20.09 -28.69 -14.04
CA ASN A 492 19.03 -29.44 -14.73
C ASN A 492 17.71 -28.65 -14.79
N ILE A 493 17.37 -27.91 -13.72
CA ILE A 493 16.20 -27.02 -13.72
C ILE A 493 16.44 -25.87 -14.72
N ILE A 494 17.61 -25.24 -14.67
CA ILE A 494 17.98 -24.10 -15.54
C ILE A 494 17.94 -24.49 -17.02
N GLN A 495 18.38 -25.68 -17.38
CA GLN A 495 18.32 -26.17 -18.77
C GLN A 495 16.90 -26.22 -19.34
N LYS A 496 15.88 -26.45 -18.49
CA LYS A 496 14.47 -26.53 -18.90
C LYS A 496 13.71 -25.20 -18.81
N THR A 497 14.20 -24.27 -17.99
CA THR A 497 13.42 -23.09 -17.57
C THR A 497 14.08 -21.76 -17.89
N GLY A 498 15.39 -21.75 -18.20
CA GLY A 498 16.20 -20.54 -18.24
C GLY A 498 16.78 -20.21 -16.86
N THR A 499 17.45 -19.07 -16.77
CA THR A 499 18.09 -18.62 -15.52
C THR A 499 17.26 -17.57 -14.81
N SER A 500 17.15 -17.68 -13.49
CA SER A 500 16.58 -16.65 -12.63
C SER A 500 17.28 -15.29 -12.77
N SER A 501 16.50 -14.22 -12.91
CA SER A 501 17.02 -12.86 -12.82
C SER A 501 17.38 -12.53 -11.35
N PRO A 502 18.59 -12.05 -11.05
CA PRO A 502 18.96 -11.70 -9.67
C PRO A 502 18.41 -10.31 -9.25
N TYR A 503 17.49 -9.73 -10.00
CA TYR A 503 16.96 -8.39 -9.77
C TYR A 503 15.49 -8.44 -9.35
N TYR A 504 15.14 -7.55 -8.44
CA TYR A 504 13.77 -7.26 -8.05
C TYR A 504 13.53 -5.76 -8.16
N ALA A 505 12.26 -5.35 -8.08
CA ALA A 505 11.88 -3.96 -7.97
C ALA A 505 11.22 -3.67 -6.61
N LEU A 506 11.57 -2.52 -6.03
CA LEU A 506 10.82 -1.91 -4.93
C LEU A 506 10.05 -0.72 -5.50
N ILE A 507 8.72 -0.73 -5.33
CA ILE A 507 7.84 0.38 -5.74
C ILE A 507 7.25 1.06 -4.51
N LYS A 508 7.38 2.38 -4.46
CA LYS A 508 6.67 3.25 -3.53
C LYS A 508 5.77 4.18 -4.34
N LEU A 509 4.46 4.09 -4.13
CA LEU A 509 3.46 4.99 -4.73
C LEU A 509 2.81 5.80 -3.63
N ASP A 510 2.53 7.07 -3.90
CA ASP A 510 1.99 8.04 -2.94
C ASP A 510 1.05 8.99 -3.70
N GLY A 511 -0.14 9.24 -3.13
CA GLY A 511 -1.18 10.08 -3.72
C GLY A 511 -0.76 11.54 -3.82
N ASP A 512 -1.11 12.20 -4.93
CA ASP A 512 -0.67 13.57 -5.16
C ASP A 512 -1.59 14.60 -4.52
N ASP A 513 -0.98 15.45 -3.68
CA ASP A 513 -1.63 16.54 -2.96
C ASP A 513 -2.77 16.07 -2.04
N MET A 514 -2.62 14.92 -1.37
CA MET A 514 -3.63 14.43 -0.43
C MET A 514 -3.96 15.42 0.69
N GLY A 515 -3.01 16.25 1.12
CA GLY A 515 -3.28 17.36 2.03
C GLY A 515 -4.25 18.40 1.44
N LYS A 516 -4.14 18.70 0.13
CA LYS A 516 -5.04 19.63 -0.57
C LYS A 516 -6.43 19.03 -0.75
N TRP A 517 -6.52 17.74 -1.10
CA TRP A 517 -7.79 17.01 -1.13
C TRP A 517 -8.50 17.06 0.23
N LEU A 518 -7.77 16.79 1.31
CA LEU A 518 -8.30 16.82 2.67
C LEU A 518 -8.51 18.24 3.21
N SER A 519 -7.98 19.28 2.56
CA SER A 519 -8.27 20.69 2.90
C SER A 519 -9.43 21.29 2.12
N GLY A 520 -9.95 20.58 1.10
CA GLY A 520 -10.99 21.05 0.21
C GLY A 520 -10.50 21.75 -1.07
N GLU A 521 -9.23 22.19 -1.14
CA GLU A 521 -8.66 22.93 -2.29
C GLU A 521 -8.83 22.25 -3.66
N LYS A 522 -8.87 20.91 -3.70
CA LYS A 522 -9.00 20.11 -4.94
C LYS A 522 -10.40 19.58 -5.22
N LEU A 523 -11.36 19.83 -4.34
CA LEU A 523 -12.74 19.44 -4.58
C LEU A 523 -13.33 20.34 -5.69
N GLN A 524 -14.16 19.78 -6.56
CA GLN A 524 -14.75 20.52 -7.69
C GLN A 524 -15.74 21.61 -7.25
N GLU A 525 -16.48 22.26 -8.17
CA GLU A 525 -17.58 23.17 -7.81
C GLU A 525 -18.93 22.47 -7.97
N PHE A 526 -19.88 22.70 -7.05
CA PHE A 526 -21.25 22.19 -7.15
C PHE A 526 -21.94 22.77 -8.39
N ARG A 527 -22.55 21.91 -9.23
CA ARG A 527 -23.27 22.33 -10.43
C ARG A 527 -24.67 22.93 -10.16
N ASP A 528 -25.20 22.83 -8.95
CA ASP A 528 -26.52 23.36 -8.61
C ASP A 528 -26.64 23.70 -7.12
N THR A 529 -26.74 24.99 -6.77
CA THR A 529 -27.27 25.41 -5.47
C THR A 529 -28.34 26.48 -5.65
N THR A 530 -29.60 26.04 -5.53
CA THR A 530 -30.77 26.88 -5.22
C THR A 530 -30.86 27.26 -3.73
N HIS A 531 -29.77 27.15 -2.97
CA HIS A 531 -29.62 27.87 -1.71
C HIS A 531 -29.06 29.25 -2.00
N ALA A 532 -29.99 30.19 -2.24
CA ALA A 532 -29.70 31.61 -2.17
C ALA A 532 -29.21 31.94 -0.75
N GLU A 533 -27.89 31.87 -0.52
CA GLU A 533 -27.12 32.68 0.45
C GLU A 533 -25.62 32.31 0.57
N LEU A 534 -25.07 31.38 -0.22
CA LEU A 534 -23.61 31.19 -0.32
C LEU A 534 -23.13 31.33 -1.77
N ASP A 535 -22.85 32.58 -2.13
CA ASP A 535 -22.24 33.01 -3.39
C ASP A 535 -20.73 32.68 -3.42
N ARG A 536 -20.36 31.42 -3.12
CA ARG A 536 -18.95 30.96 -3.06
C ARG A 536 -18.69 29.76 -3.97
N LYS A 537 -17.81 30.00 -4.94
CA LYS A 537 -17.39 29.11 -6.04
C LYS A 537 -16.44 27.96 -5.65
N GLN A 538 -16.60 27.27 -4.52
CA GLN A 538 -15.72 26.13 -4.17
C GLN A 538 -16.47 25.06 -3.35
N ASN A 539 -16.25 23.76 -3.63
CA ASN A 539 -16.75 22.69 -2.76
C ASN A 539 -16.00 22.70 -1.43
N LEU A 540 -16.79 22.52 -0.36
CA LEU A 540 -16.30 22.51 1.01
C LEU A 540 -16.01 21.08 1.46
N LEU A 541 -14.92 20.90 2.20
CA LEU A 541 -14.70 19.65 2.91
C LEU A 541 -15.74 19.52 4.04
N THR A 542 -16.68 18.60 3.87
CA THR A 542 -17.62 18.20 4.93
C THR A 542 -17.15 16.89 5.58
N PRO A 543 -17.65 16.53 6.77
CA PRO A 543 -17.36 15.23 7.39
C PRO A 543 -17.72 14.05 6.47
N ALA A 544 -18.81 14.17 5.71
CA ALA A 544 -19.26 13.13 4.78
C ALA A 544 -18.28 12.97 3.61
N ILE A 545 -17.84 14.08 3.00
CA ILE A 545 -16.83 14.03 1.94
C ILE A 545 -15.48 13.49 2.45
N HIS A 546 -15.04 13.88 3.65
CA HIS A 546 -13.85 13.29 4.26
C HIS A 546 -14.03 11.79 4.49
N SER A 547 -15.21 11.34 4.94
CA SER A 547 -15.51 9.91 5.02
C SER A 547 -15.49 9.24 3.64
N SER A 548 -16.01 9.86 2.58
CA SER A 548 -15.96 9.32 1.22
C SER A 548 -14.52 9.18 0.70
N ILE A 549 -13.63 10.15 0.98
CA ILE A 549 -12.18 10.03 0.71
C ILE A 549 -11.62 8.80 1.43
N SER A 550 -11.97 8.64 2.71
CA SER A 550 -11.56 7.50 3.53
C SER A 550 -12.05 6.16 2.93
N THR A 551 -13.31 6.10 2.48
CA THR A 551 -13.91 4.95 1.79
C THR A 551 -13.17 4.63 0.48
N ALA A 552 -12.88 5.65 -0.34
CA ALA A 552 -12.15 5.51 -1.61
C ALA A 552 -10.74 4.93 -1.41
N LEU A 553 -10.00 5.47 -0.45
CA LEU A 553 -8.64 5.03 -0.12
C LEU A 553 -8.61 3.61 0.45
N ARG A 554 -9.61 3.26 1.27
CA ARG A 554 -9.82 1.88 1.76
C ARG A 554 -10.14 0.92 0.61
N ASN A 555 -11.03 1.30 -0.31
CA ASN A 555 -11.35 0.48 -1.49
C ASN A 555 -10.10 0.25 -2.35
N TYR A 556 -9.33 1.31 -2.61
CA TYR A 556 -8.07 1.20 -3.34
C TYR A 556 -7.13 0.18 -2.67
N THR A 557 -6.93 0.30 -1.37
CA THR A 557 -6.06 -0.59 -0.58
C THR A 557 -6.54 -2.05 -0.59
N ILE A 558 -7.80 -2.29 -0.20
CA ILE A 558 -8.31 -3.64 0.10
C ILE A 558 -8.76 -4.35 -1.17
N GLU A 559 -9.44 -3.65 -2.07
CA GLU A 559 -10.12 -4.26 -3.21
C GLU A 559 -9.26 -4.30 -4.48
N LEU A 560 -8.34 -3.33 -4.65
CA LEU A 560 -7.58 -3.14 -5.90
C LEU A 560 -6.09 -3.48 -5.73
N VAL A 561 -5.37 -2.77 -4.86
CA VAL A 561 -3.89 -2.85 -4.72
C VAL A 561 -3.45 -4.27 -4.40
N ARG A 562 -4.11 -4.93 -3.45
CA ARG A 562 -3.79 -6.30 -3.08
C ARG A 562 -4.00 -7.29 -4.22
N ARG A 563 -5.13 -7.20 -4.93
CA ARG A 563 -5.38 -8.07 -6.08
C ARG A 563 -4.32 -7.86 -7.17
N ILE A 564 -4.00 -6.60 -7.47
CA ILE A 564 -2.96 -6.26 -8.44
C ILE A 564 -1.62 -6.88 -8.01
N VAL A 565 -1.14 -6.63 -6.80
CA VAL A 565 0.23 -6.99 -6.41
C VAL A 565 0.40 -8.47 -6.04
N GLU A 566 -0.57 -9.05 -5.32
CA GLU A 566 -0.40 -10.37 -4.69
C GLU A 566 -1.18 -11.49 -5.39
N GLU A 567 -2.31 -11.20 -6.05
CA GLU A 567 -3.15 -12.22 -6.71
C GLU A 567 -2.84 -12.34 -8.21
N GLU A 568 -2.72 -11.22 -8.91
CA GLU A 568 -2.47 -11.19 -10.35
C GLU A 568 -0.97 -11.27 -10.71
N HIS A 569 -0.10 -10.75 -9.84
CA HIS A 569 1.33 -10.62 -10.08
C HIS A 569 2.18 -11.26 -8.98
N THR A 570 3.47 -11.46 -9.29
CA THR A 570 4.48 -12.00 -8.37
C THR A 570 5.08 -10.87 -7.54
N GLY A 571 4.29 -10.36 -6.61
CA GLY A 571 4.68 -9.34 -5.66
C GLY A 571 4.24 -9.63 -4.24
N LYS A 572 4.71 -8.80 -3.30
CA LYS A 572 4.27 -8.79 -1.91
C LYS A 572 4.19 -7.37 -1.37
N LEU A 573 3.07 -7.03 -0.74
CA LEU A 573 2.84 -5.73 -0.12
C LEU A 573 3.50 -5.66 1.26
N VAL A 574 4.33 -4.62 1.47
CA VAL A 574 4.82 -4.26 2.80
C VAL A 574 3.79 -3.41 3.54
N TYR A 575 3.20 -2.47 2.82
CA TYR A 575 2.25 -1.49 3.33
C TYR A 575 1.35 -1.04 2.20
N SER A 576 0.08 -0.89 2.52
CA SER A 576 -0.92 -0.25 1.67
C SER A 576 -1.93 0.35 2.61
N GLY A 577 -1.78 1.62 2.99
CA GLY A 577 -2.60 2.23 4.03
C GLY A 577 -3.08 3.59 3.58
N GLY A 578 -4.13 3.55 2.77
CA GLY A 578 -4.74 4.72 2.18
C GLY A 578 -4.20 5.01 0.79
N ASP A 579 -3.49 6.12 0.65
CA ASP A 579 -2.89 6.63 -0.59
C ASP A 579 -1.46 6.12 -0.85
N ASP A 580 -0.79 5.68 0.21
CA ASP A 580 0.59 5.19 0.19
C ASP A 580 0.63 3.66 -0.03
N VAL A 581 1.40 3.22 -1.02
CA VAL A 581 1.66 1.80 -1.34
C VAL A 581 3.15 1.53 -1.38
N LEU A 582 3.58 0.42 -0.78
CA LEU A 582 4.95 -0.05 -0.83
C LEU A 582 5.01 -1.56 -1.04
N ALA A 583 5.62 -1.98 -2.16
CA ALA A 583 5.63 -3.38 -2.57
C ALA A 583 6.97 -3.83 -3.17
N PHE A 584 7.32 -5.09 -2.94
CA PHE A 584 8.39 -5.78 -3.67
C PHE A 584 7.78 -6.56 -4.83
N ILE A 585 8.30 -6.36 -6.04
CA ILE A 585 7.76 -6.88 -7.29
C ILE A 585 8.86 -7.61 -8.05
N ASN A 586 8.57 -8.78 -8.63
CA ASN A 586 9.44 -9.42 -9.59
C ASN A 586 9.52 -8.58 -10.88
N LEU A 587 10.69 -8.52 -11.52
CA LEU A 587 10.86 -7.68 -12.70
C LEU A 587 9.93 -8.03 -13.87
N LYS A 588 9.55 -9.29 -14.03
CA LYS A 588 8.63 -9.75 -15.08
C LYS A 588 7.29 -9.02 -15.05
N ASP A 589 6.83 -8.64 -13.86
CA ASP A 589 5.50 -8.06 -13.64
C ASP A 589 5.56 -6.54 -13.40
N LEU A 590 6.74 -5.92 -13.38
CA LEU A 590 6.94 -4.54 -12.92
C LEU A 590 6.08 -3.52 -13.67
N PHE A 591 6.13 -3.50 -15.01
CA PHE A 591 5.41 -2.49 -15.79
C PHE A 591 3.90 -2.64 -15.69
N GLN A 592 3.37 -3.87 -15.71
CA GLN A 592 1.94 -4.10 -15.53
C GLN A 592 1.45 -3.67 -14.15
N VAL A 593 2.23 -3.95 -13.10
CA VAL A 593 1.90 -3.50 -11.74
C VAL A 593 1.93 -1.99 -11.64
N MET A 594 2.95 -1.33 -12.22
CA MET A 594 3.07 0.12 -12.23
C MET A 594 1.85 0.80 -12.88
N GLU A 595 1.49 0.35 -14.10
CA GLU A 595 0.36 0.89 -14.86
C GLU A 595 -0.97 0.68 -14.10
N LYS A 596 -1.23 -0.55 -13.63
CA LYS A 596 -2.46 -0.89 -12.91
C LYS A 596 -2.61 -0.15 -11.60
N LEU A 597 -1.54 -0.04 -10.79
CA LEU A 597 -1.60 0.68 -9.51
C LEU A 597 -1.95 2.15 -9.71
N ARG A 598 -1.36 2.80 -10.72
CA ARG A 598 -1.67 4.19 -11.06
C ARG A 598 -3.09 4.33 -11.58
N ALA A 599 -3.49 3.51 -12.54
CA ALA A 599 -4.82 3.58 -13.16
C ALA A 599 -5.93 3.34 -12.11
N ALA A 600 -5.75 2.35 -11.23
CA ALA A 600 -6.69 1.98 -10.18
C ALA A 600 -6.93 3.09 -9.16
N PHE A 601 -5.93 3.95 -8.88
CA PHE A 601 -6.07 5.03 -7.89
C PHE A 601 -7.18 6.02 -8.26
N SER A 602 -7.30 6.35 -9.55
CA SER A 602 -8.31 7.29 -10.08
C SER A 602 -9.58 6.61 -10.61
N GLY A 603 -9.64 5.27 -10.57
CA GLY A 603 -10.76 4.51 -11.14
C GLY A 603 -10.67 4.23 -12.64
N HIS A 604 -9.52 4.46 -13.29
CA HIS A 604 -9.29 4.14 -14.72
C HIS A 604 -9.05 2.65 -14.96
N VAL A 605 -9.86 1.79 -14.35
CA VAL A 605 -9.75 0.33 -14.46
C VAL A 605 -11.14 -0.30 -14.58
N LYS A 606 -11.15 -1.54 -15.08
CA LYS A 606 -12.33 -2.39 -15.13
C LYS A 606 -11.98 -3.82 -14.76
N PHE A 607 -12.97 -4.57 -14.30
CA PHE A 607 -12.85 -6.01 -14.07
C PHE A 607 -13.30 -6.77 -15.32
N GLU A 608 -12.38 -7.52 -15.93
CA GLU A 608 -12.66 -8.43 -17.04
C GLU A 608 -12.22 -9.85 -16.66
N ASN A 609 -13.15 -10.81 -16.71
CA ASN A 609 -12.91 -12.21 -16.33
C ASN A 609 -12.26 -12.36 -14.93
N GLY A 610 -12.67 -11.52 -13.98
CA GLY A 610 -12.12 -11.51 -12.63
C GLY A 610 -10.70 -10.94 -12.53
N ARG A 611 -10.18 -10.25 -13.56
CA ARG A 611 -8.89 -9.56 -13.53
C ARG A 611 -9.05 -8.08 -13.76
N ILE A 612 -8.18 -7.28 -13.14
CA ILE A 612 -8.13 -5.85 -13.33
C ILE A 612 -7.41 -5.55 -14.65
N GLN A 613 -8.09 -4.81 -15.51
CA GLN A 613 -7.53 -4.26 -16.75
C GLN A 613 -7.57 -2.74 -16.67
N VAL A 614 -6.54 -2.11 -17.25
CA VAL A 614 -6.48 -0.66 -17.38
C VAL A 614 -7.51 -0.22 -18.41
N ASP A 615 -8.30 0.79 -18.06
CA ASP A 615 -9.27 1.42 -18.94
C ASP A 615 -9.26 2.92 -18.73
N TRP A 616 -8.40 3.59 -19.49
CA TRP A 616 -8.26 5.05 -19.47
C TRP A 616 -9.51 5.80 -19.97
N ASN A 617 -10.49 5.09 -20.54
CA ASN A 617 -11.77 5.70 -20.94
C ASN A 617 -12.79 5.72 -19.79
N ASN A 618 -12.55 5.01 -18.69
CA ASN A 618 -13.41 5.09 -17.52
C ASN A 618 -13.14 6.38 -16.73
N ASP A 619 -13.86 7.44 -17.08
CA ASP A 619 -13.73 8.77 -16.49
C ASP A 619 -14.72 9.04 -15.34
N THR A 620 -15.45 8.01 -14.90
CA THR A 620 -16.48 8.15 -13.86
C THR A 620 -15.91 8.23 -12.45
N GLY A 621 -14.69 7.72 -12.22
CA GLY A 621 -14.14 7.55 -10.87
C GLY A 621 -14.70 6.36 -10.08
N PHE A 622 -15.57 5.57 -10.71
CA PHE A 622 -16.19 4.39 -10.13
C PHE A 622 -15.70 3.14 -10.84
N VAL A 623 -15.61 2.02 -10.12
CA VAL A 623 -15.19 0.73 -10.68
C VAL A 623 -16.24 -0.32 -10.38
N GLU A 624 -16.72 -1.04 -11.39
CA GLU A 624 -17.66 -2.15 -11.18
C GLU A 624 -16.90 -3.45 -10.85
N LYS A 625 -17.18 -4.03 -9.69
CA LYS A 625 -16.61 -5.30 -9.20
C LYS A 625 -17.74 -6.22 -8.74
N GLU A 626 -17.84 -7.41 -9.31
CA GLU A 626 -18.80 -8.46 -8.89
C GLU A 626 -20.27 -8.00 -8.84
N GLY A 627 -20.61 -7.07 -9.74
CA GLY A 627 -21.94 -6.47 -9.83
C GLY A 627 -22.22 -5.39 -8.80
N GLU A 628 -21.21 -4.85 -8.12
CA GLU A 628 -21.27 -3.65 -7.26
C GLU A 628 -20.37 -2.55 -7.83
N ILE A 629 -20.80 -1.30 -7.69
CA ILE A 629 -19.93 -0.16 -7.96
C ILE A 629 -19.12 0.17 -6.70
N ILE A 630 -17.80 0.32 -6.82
CA ILE A 630 -16.95 0.80 -5.72
C ILE A 630 -16.38 2.18 -6.03
N LEU A 631 -16.27 3.00 -4.99
CA LEU A 631 -15.72 4.36 -5.05
C LEU A 631 -14.19 4.35 -5.12
N THR A 632 -13.60 5.22 -5.95
CA THR A 632 -12.16 5.51 -5.97
C THR A 632 -11.90 7.00 -5.73
N MET A 633 -10.65 7.47 -5.85
CA MET A 633 -10.34 8.89 -5.65
C MET A 633 -10.87 9.79 -6.79
N GLY A 634 -11.29 9.21 -7.90
CA GLY A 634 -11.83 9.94 -9.06
C GLY A 634 -10.77 10.36 -10.07
N LYS A 635 -11.23 10.70 -11.29
CA LYS A 635 -10.36 10.94 -12.46
C LYS A 635 -9.31 12.03 -12.29
N ASN A 636 -9.57 13.02 -11.44
CA ASN A 636 -8.67 14.16 -11.20
C ASN A 636 -7.59 13.88 -10.14
N ALA A 637 -7.69 12.75 -9.43
CA ALA A 637 -6.70 12.36 -8.45
C ALA A 637 -5.50 11.68 -9.14
N GLY A 638 -4.33 12.30 -9.04
CA GLY A 638 -3.06 11.73 -9.51
C GLY A 638 -2.32 10.99 -8.40
N ALA A 639 -1.36 10.15 -8.79
CA ALA A 639 -0.44 9.50 -7.86
C ALA A 639 0.96 9.44 -8.47
N SER A 640 1.97 9.66 -7.65
CA SER A 640 3.37 9.61 -8.07
C SER A 640 4.06 8.36 -7.54
N ALA A 641 5.02 7.81 -8.27
CA ALA A 641 5.76 6.63 -7.84
C ALA A 641 7.29 6.76 -7.93
N GLY A 642 7.97 6.28 -6.90
CA GLY A 642 9.40 6.00 -6.92
C GLY A 642 9.64 4.50 -7.06
N ILE A 643 10.51 4.11 -7.99
CA ILE A 643 10.83 2.72 -8.27
C ILE A 643 12.35 2.53 -8.21
N VAL A 644 12.80 1.46 -7.57
CA VAL A 644 14.21 1.05 -7.59
C VAL A 644 14.31 -0.39 -8.05
N ILE A 645 15.05 -0.61 -9.13
CA ILE A 645 15.45 -1.94 -9.60
C ILE A 645 16.84 -2.23 -9.03
N ALA A 646 16.95 -3.26 -8.20
CA ALA A 646 18.18 -3.59 -7.50
C ALA A 646 18.47 -5.10 -7.55
N HIS A 647 19.76 -5.43 -7.50
CA HIS A 647 20.18 -6.81 -7.29
C HIS A 647 19.77 -7.27 -5.89
N TYR A 648 19.37 -8.54 -5.70
CA TYR A 648 18.92 -9.05 -4.39
C TYR A 648 19.96 -8.96 -3.26
N LYS A 649 21.24 -8.71 -3.59
CA LYS A 649 22.37 -8.57 -2.65
C LYS A 649 22.62 -7.11 -2.27
N GLU A 650 21.97 -6.16 -2.93
CA GLU A 650 22.10 -4.74 -2.61
C GLU A 650 21.58 -4.49 -1.19
N PRO A 651 22.30 -3.74 -0.34
CA PRO A 651 21.83 -3.44 1.01
C PRO A 651 20.46 -2.75 0.99
N LEU A 652 19.48 -3.35 1.68
CA LEU A 652 18.10 -2.87 1.68
C LEU A 652 17.97 -1.40 2.08
N LYS A 653 18.78 -0.92 3.03
CA LYS A 653 18.80 0.50 3.43
C LYS A 653 19.10 1.43 2.26
N ILE A 654 20.08 1.09 1.42
CA ILE A 654 20.41 1.90 0.24
C ILE A 654 19.23 1.91 -0.73
N VAL A 655 18.60 0.76 -0.96
CA VAL A 655 17.42 0.66 -1.83
C VAL A 655 16.25 1.50 -1.29
N LEU A 656 16.02 1.50 0.03
CA LEU A 656 14.99 2.31 0.69
C LEU A 656 15.30 3.82 0.60
N ASP A 657 16.55 4.22 0.77
CA ASP A 657 16.95 5.62 0.61
C ASP A 657 16.74 6.06 -0.85
N ARG A 658 17.13 5.23 -1.82
CA ARG A 658 16.93 5.50 -3.25
C ARG A 658 15.45 5.55 -3.65
N VAL A 659 14.59 4.69 -3.10
CA VAL A 659 13.15 4.75 -3.46
C VAL A 659 12.51 6.04 -2.94
N ASN A 660 12.97 6.54 -1.79
CA ASN A 660 12.56 7.84 -1.25
C ASN A 660 13.10 9.01 -2.09
N GLU A 661 14.32 8.92 -2.62
CA GLU A 661 14.82 9.89 -3.60
C GLU A 661 14.00 9.89 -4.89
N MET A 662 13.61 8.70 -5.39
CA MET A 662 12.83 8.58 -6.62
C MET A 662 11.42 9.14 -6.46
N ILE A 663 10.71 8.86 -5.36
CA ILE A 663 9.39 9.45 -5.14
C ILE A 663 9.46 10.98 -5.06
N ASN A 664 10.51 11.55 -4.46
CA ASN A 664 10.71 13.00 -4.44
C ASN A 664 10.92 13.56 -5.85
N LYS A 665 11.78 12.93 -6.66
CA LYS A 665 11.96 13.31 -8.08
C LYS A 665 10.66 13.25 -8.87
N ALA A 666 9.82 12.24 -8.62
CA ALA A 666 8.53 12.12 -9.27
C ALA A 666 7.58 13.27 -8.86
N LYS A 667 7.58 13.65 -7.57
CA LYS A 667 6.76 14.74 -7.03
C LYS A 667 7.28 16.15 -7.32
N GLU A 668 8.55 16.29 -7.73
CA GLU A 668 9.16 17.55 -8.19
C GLU A 668 8.70 17.95 -9.60
N MET A 669 8.15 17.00 -10.39
CA MET A 669 7.60 17.32 -11.71
C MET A 669 6.41 18.28 -11.60
N GLU A 670 6.30 19.21 -12.54
CA GLU A 670 5.16 20.12 -12.61
C GLU A 670 3.86 19.33 -12.77
N GLY A 671 2.87 19.60 -11.91
CA GLY A 671 1.61 18.85 -11.86
C GLY A 671 1.72 17.40 -11.35
N LYS A 672 2.90 16.95 -10.89
CA LYS A 672 3.15 15.62 -10.29
C LYS A 672 2.74 14.46 -11.20
N ASP A 673 1.93 13.52 -10.75
CA ASP A 673 1.34 12.45 -11.55
C ASP A 673 2.31 11.74 -12.51
N GLY A 674 3.41 11.25 -11.96
CA GLY A 674 4.38 10.52 -12.75
C GLY A 674 5.27 9.62 -11.90
N PHE A 675 6.30 9.08 -12.54
CA PHE A 675 7.17 8.10 -11.93
C PHE A 675 8.65 8.45 -12.12
N ALA A 676 9.47 7.96 -11.20
CA ALA A 676 10.91 7.93 -11.35
C ALA A 676 11.43 6.52 -11.08
N ILE A 677 12.28 5.99 -11.97
CA ILE A 677 12.89 4.67 -11.85
C ILE A 677 14.41 4.83 -11.75
N ALA A 678 14.99 4.25 -10.70
CA ALA A 678 16.42 4.02 -10.60
C ALA A 678 16.77 2.56 -10.91
N LEU A 679 17.61 2.33 -11.90
CA LEU A 679 18.22 1.03 -12.17
C LEU A 679 19.63 0.99 -11.56
N MET A 680 19.81 0.18 -10.52
CA MET A 680 21.09 -0.06 -9.86
C MET A 680 21.73 -1.33 -10.40
N LYS A 681 22.67 -1.20 -11.33
CA LYS A 681 23.38 -2.36 -11.89
C LYS A 681 24.39 -2.90 -10.89
N SER A 682 24.64 -4.21 -10.92
CA SER A 682 25.67 -4.87 -10.10
C SER A 682 27.10 -4.36 -10.33
N SER A 683 27.35 -3.67 -11.45
CA SER A 683 28.62 -2.97 -11.72
C SER A 683 28.81 -1.69 -10.89
N GLY A 684 27.80 -1.26 -10.13
CA GLY A 684 27.78 0.01 -9.40
C GLY A 684 27.25 1.18 -10.23
N GLU A 685 26.98 0.97 -11.53
CA GLU A 685 26.40 1.98 -12.39
C GLU A 685 24.91 2.19 -12.10
N MET A 686 24.50 3.45 -11.97
CA MET A 686 23.10 3.83 -11.77
C MET A 686 22.54 4.56 -13.00
N ARG A 687 21.32 4.22 -13.38
CA ARG A 687 20.52 4.98 -14.35
C ARG A 687 19.27 5.49 -13.68
N VAL A 688 18.98 6.77 -13.83
CA VAL A 688 17.76 7.39 -13.32
C VAL A 688 16.97 7.93 -14.49
N ALA A 689 15.69 7.61 -14.50
CA ALA A 689 14.73 8.02 -15.51
C ALA A 689 13.47 8.54 -14.81
N VAL A 690 12.89 9.61 -15.32
CA VAL A 690 11.71 10.28 -14.76
C VAL A 690 10.74 10.57 -15.91
N SER A 691 9.45 10.33 -15.71
CA SER A 691 8.43 10.63 -16.72
C SER A 691 7.06 10.78 -16.09
N LYS A 692 6.16 11.50 -16.75
CA LYS A 692 4.73 11.36 -16.51
C LYS A 692 4.26 9.94 -16.83
N TRP A 693 3.19 9.51 -16.17
CA TRP A 693 2.52 8.25 -16.55
C TRP A 693 1.94 8.33 -17.96
N ARG A 694 1.39 9.50 -18.29
CA ARG A 694 0.69 9.76 -19.54
C ARG A 694 0.99 11.16 -20.09
N PHE A 695 0.97 11.26 -21.40
CA PHE A 695 0.95 12.53 -22.13
C PHE A 695 -0.28 12.54 -23.05
N ASP A 696 -1.30 13.32 -22.72
CA ASP A 696 -2.62 13.25 -23.37
C ASP A 696 -3.16 11.80 -23.36
N ASN A 697 -3.34 11.20 -24.54
CA ASN A 697 -3.80 9.82 -24.71
C ASN A 697 -2.67 8.78 -24.70
N LEU A 698 -1.40 9.22 -24.66
CA LEU A 698 -0.25 8.33 -24.69
C LEU A 698 0.04 7.76 -23.31
N ASP A 699 -0.04 6.43 -23.18
CA ASP A 699 0.44 5.72 -22.00
C ASP A 699 1.94 5.41 -22.15
N VAL A 700 2.76 5.99 -21.27
CA VAL A 700 4.23 5.86 -21.34
C VAL A 700 4.69 4.45 -20.98
N ILE A 701 4.07 3.82 -19.98
CA ILE A 701 4.48 2.49 -19.53
C ILE A 701 4.14 1.45 -20.59
N ASN A 702 2.94 1.51 -21.15
CA ASN A 702 2.54 0.65 -22.24
C ASN A 702 3.43 0.86 -23.48
N LEU A 703 3.72 2.12 -23.86
CA LEU A 703 4.63 2.40 -24.98
C LEU A 703 6.02 1.82 -24.75
N LEU A 704 6.59 1.98 -23.55
CA LEU A 704 7.91 1.47 -23.21
C LEU A 704 7.91 -0.07 -23.22
N SER A 705 6.88 -0.70 -22.67
CA SER A 705 6.70 -2.15 -22.63
C SER A 705 6.61 -2.74 -24.04
N GLU A 706 5.72 -2.23 -24.89
CA GLU A 706 5.55 -2.68 -26.28
C GLU A 706 6.81 -2.46 -27.11
N THR A 707 7.50 -1.33 -26.92
CA THR A 707 8.75 -1.03 -27.64
C THR A 707 9.87 -1.97 -27.21
N ALA A 708 9.97 -2.27 -25.92
CA ALA A 708 11.05 -3.09 -25.38
C ALA A 708 10.97 -4.56 -25.82
N LYS A 709 9.80 -5.06 -26.25
CA LYS A 709 9.65 -6.40 -26.84
C LYS A 709 10.56 -6.61 -28.06
N TYR A 710 10.74 -5.60 -28.90
CA TYR A 710 11.62 -5.68 -30.07
C TYR A 710 13.10 -5.79 -29.73
N PHE A 711 13.50 -5.56 -28.48
CA PHE A 711 14.89 -5.66 -28.02
C PHE A 711 15.23 -7.02 -27.42
N LYS A 712 14.23 -7.90 -27.27
CA LYS A 712 14.45 -9.30 -26.92
C LYS A 712 15.06 -10.01 -28.13
N LYS A 713 16.20 -10.67 -27.93
CA LYS A 713 16.87 -11.40 -28.99
C LYS A 713 16.04 -12.65 -29.35
N GLU A 714 15.60 -12.73 -30.60
CA GLU A 714 14.93 -13.91 -31.16
C GLU A 714 15.82 -14.58 -32.21
N GLU A 715 16.08 -15.89 -32.09
CA GLU A 715 16.99 -16.61 -33.00
C GLU A 715 16.50 -16.66 -34.45
N ASN A 716 15.18 -16.73 -34.65
CA ASN A 716 14.54 -16.81 -35.97
C ASN A 716 13.60 -15.62 -36.24
N GLY A 717 13.73 -14.53 -35.46
CA GLY A 717 12.83 -13.37 -35.49
C GLY A 717 13.54 -12.06 -35.83
N ILE A 718 12.79 -10.96 -35.77
CA ILE A 718 13.30 -9.60 -35.97
C ILE A 718 13.50 -8.94 -34.61
N TRP A 719 14.71 -8.46 -34.35
CA TRP A 719 15.03 -7.82 -33.07
C TRP A 719 16.04 -6.68 -33.23
N ILE A 720 16.08 -5.77 -32.27
CA ILE A 720 16.95 -4.59 -32.23
C ILE A 720 18.10 -4.84 -31.27
N SER A 721 19.32 -4.59 -31.75
CA SER A 721 20.50 -4.68 -30.90
C SER A 721 20.50 -3.63 -29.79
N ASN A 722 20.73 -4.04 -28.54
CA ASN A 722 20.91 -3.14 -27.39
C ASN A 722 22.07 -2.14 -27.58
N LYS A 723 22.98 -2.40 -28.53
CA LYS A 723 24.03 -1.44 -28.92
C LYS A 723 23.45 -0.12 -29.42
N VAL A 724 22.22 -0.11 -29.92
CA VAL A 724 21.53 1.10 -30.41
C VAL A 724 21.53 2.22 -29.38
N ILE A 725 21.39 1.90 -28.08
CA ILE A 725 21.38 2.92 -27.01
C ILE A 725 22.74 3.59 -26.88
N TYR A 726 23.83 2.82 -26.98
CA TYR A 726 25.18 3.37 -26.96
C TYR A 726 25.45 4.20 -28.22
N THR A 727 25.00 3.73 -29.39
CA THR A 727 25.11 4.48 -30.65
C THR A 727 24.36 5.81 -30.57
N LEU A 728 23.12 5.81 -30.08
CA LEU A 728 22.33 7.04 -29.89
C LEU A 728 23.03 7.97 -28.90
N LYS A 729 23.54 7.46 -27.77
CA LYS A 729 24.28 8.27 -26.77
C LYS A 729 25.50 8.95 -27.39
N GLU A 730 26.28 8.24 -28.22
CA GLU A 730 27.46 8.79 -28.87
C GLU A 730 27.10 9.79 -29.99
N GLU A 731 26.13 9.47 -30.86
CA GLU A 731 25.76 10.34 -31.98
C GLU A 731 25.15 11.68 -31.51
N PHE A 732 24.42 11.69 -30.40
CA PHE A 732 23.80 12.91 -29.87
C PHE A 732 24.61 13.61 -28.77
N LYS A 733 25.78 13.10 -28.39
CA LYS A 733 26.59 13.64 -27.28
C LYS A 733 26.96 15.12 -27.44
N ASN A 734 27.14 15.57 -28.68
CA ASN A 734 27.50 16.96 -28.99
C ASN A 734 26.29 17.86 -29.23
N LEU A 735 25.07 17.29 -29.22
CA LEU A 735 23.81 18.00 -29.48
C LEU A 735 23.00 18.21 -28.20
N ILE A 736 23.61 17.94 -27.03
CA ILE A 736 23.04 18.14 -25.70
C ILE A 736 23.76 19.26 -24.96
N ASN A 737 23.01 20.05 -24.19
CA ASN A 737 23.60 21.02 -23.26
C ASN A 737 24.01 20.37 -21.92
N ASN A 738 24.59 21.16 -21.02
CA ASN A 738 25.03 20.69 -19.69
C ASN A 738 23.92 20.08 -18.82
N ASN A 739 22.65 20.37 -19.12
CA ASN A 739 21.49 19.83 -18.41
C ASN A 739 20.88 18.60 -19.12
N GLY A 740 21.50 18.13 -20.21
CA GLY A 740 21.06 16.98 -21.00
C GLY A 740 19.94 17.27 -22.00
N ARG A 741 19.58 18.54 -22.22
CA ARG A 741 18.53 18.96 -23.16
C ARG A 741 19.08 19.05 -24.58
N PHE A 742 18.30 18.55 -25.54
CA PHE A 742 18.63 18.61 -26.95
C PHE A 742 18.59 20.06 -27.48
N MET A 743 19.58 20.45 -28.27
CA MET A 743 19.80 21.84 -28.69
C MET A 743 19.32 22.16 -30.12
N GLU A 744 18.96 21.15 -30.91
CA GLU A 744 18.61 21.29 -32.33
C GLU A 744 17.10 21.05 -32.58
N ASP A 745 16.68 21.18 -33.84
CA ASP A 745 15.31 20.86 -34.27
C ASP A 745 14.94 19.39 -33.90
N PRO A 746 13.85 19.14 -33.14
CA PRO A 746 13.38 17.80 -32.84
C PRO A 746 13.18 16.91 -34.09
N GLN A 747 12.89 17.47 -35.25
CA GLN A 747 12.76 16.69 -36.49
C GLN A 747 14.10 16.04 -36.92
N LEU A 748 15.24 16.68 -36.62
CA LEU A 748 16.55 16.07 -36.82
C LEU A 748 16.71 14.82 -35.94
N PHE A 749 16.26 14.92 -34.69
CA PHE A 749 16.28 13.78 -33.76
C PHE A 749 15.42 12.62 -34.30
N LYS A 750 14.23 12.89 -34.86
CA LYS A 750 13.37 11.88 -35.46
C LYS A 750 14.05 11.12 -36.61
N VAL A 751 14.66 11.85 -37.54
CA VAL A 751 15.33 11.27 -38.72
C VAL A 751 16.50 10.38 -38.27
N GLU A 752 17.28 10.87 -37.32
CA GLU A 752 18.46 10.16 -36.85
C GLU A 752 18.11 8.94 -35.99
N LEU A 753 17.12 9.06 -35.10
CA LEU A 753 16.55 7.95 -34.33
C LEU A 753 16.11 6.80 -35.26
N LYS A 754 15.37 7.13 -36.32
CA LYS A 754 14.95 6.15 -37.33
C LYS A 754 16.14 5.49 -38.03
N ARG A 755 17.14 6.27 -38.46
CA ARG A 755 18.35 5.77 -39.14
C ARG A 755 19.10 4.77 -38.26
N VAL A 756 19.28 5.11 -36.99
CA VAL A 756 20.05 4.31 -36.02
C VAL A 756 19.31 3.03 -35.63
N ILE A 757 17.99 3.11 -35.41
CA ILE A 757 17.15 1.93 -35.17
C ILE A 757 17.19 1.00 -36.38
N GLN A 758 16.98 1.50 -37.60
CA GLN A 758 16.96 0.67 -38.81
C GLN A 758 18.28 -0.10 -39.01
N ARG A 759 19.43 0.54 -38.74
CA ARG A 759 20.75 -0.10 -38.79
C ARG A 759 20.99 -1.14 -37.70
N SER A 760 20.26 -1.03 -36.59
CA SER A 760 20.40 -1.92 -35.43
C SER A 760 19.44 -3.11 -35.46
N ILE A 761 18.51 -3.16 -36.42
CA ILE A 761 17.60 -4.29 -36.61
C ILE A 761 18.36 -5.48 -37.23
N THR A 762 18.20 -6.63 -36.60
CA THR A 762 18.71 -7.93 -37.04
C THR A 762 17.53 -8.83 -37.46
N GLY A 763 17.70 -9.63 -38.52
CA GLY A 763 16.63 -10.48 -39.07
C GLY A 763 15.64 -9.72 -39.99
N GLY A 764 14.78 -10.45 -40.70
CA GLY A 764 13.74 -9.87 -41.58
C GLY A 764 14.24 -9.29 -42.91
N LYS A 765 13.30 -9.05 -43.84
CA LYS A 765 13.56 -8.41 -45.15
C LYS A 765 13.69 -6.89 -45.00
N GLU A 766 14.37 -6.22 -45.94
CA GLU A 766 14.64 -4.77 -45.87
C GLU A 766 13.37 -3.92 -45.69
N GLU A 767 12.29 -4.25 -46.42
CA GLU A 767 11.02 -3.52 -46.31
C GLU A 767 10.37 -3.66 -44.93
N GLU A 768 10.48 -4.84 -44.33
CA GLU A 768 9.95 -5.15 -43.00
C GLU A 768 10.75 -4.42 -41.90
N ARG A 769 12.09 -4.41 -42.02
CA ARG A 769 12.95 -3.60 -41.14
C ARG A 769 12.61 -2.13 -41.22
N ARG A 770 12.33 -1.61 -42.42
CA ARG A 770 11.96 -0.21 -42.62
C ARG A 770 10.62 0.12 -41.94
N LYS A 771 9.63 -0.77 -42.04
CA LYS A 771 8.33 -0.61 -41.36
C LYS A 771 8.47 -0.60 -39.84
N ILE A 772 9.22 -1.56 -39.29
CA ILE A 772 9.46 -1.65 -37.84
C ILE A 772 10.24 -0.43 -37.33
N ALA A 773 11.29 -0.01 -38.05
CA ALA A 773 12.04 1.18 -37.69
C ALA A 773 11.18 2.44 -37.72
N GLU A 774 10.33 2.61 -38.73
CA GLU A 774 9.37 3.70 -38.83
C GLU A 774 8.40 3.70 -37.64
N GLU A 775 7.80 2.55 -37.32
CA GLU A 775 6.86 2.42 -36.22
C GLU A 775 7.50 2.77 -34.87
N ILE A 776 8.63 2.16 -34.54
CA ILE A 776 9.29 2.34 -33.25
C ILE A 776 9.84 3.76 -33.13
N SER A 777 10.48 4.29 -34.18
CA SER A 777 10.98 5.67 -34.15
C SER A 777 9.85 6.69 -34.01
N ASN A 778 8.69 6.48 -34.64
CA ASN A 778 7.54 7.36 -34.46
C ASN A 778 7.00 7.31 -33.03
N ARG A 779 6.84 6.12 -32.44
CA ARG A 779 6.40 5.96 -31.04
C ARG A 779 7.38 6.66 -30.08
N LEU A 780 8.66 6.35 -30.19
CA LEU A 780 9.71 6.91 -29.34
C LEU A 780 9.87 8.43 -29.55
N PHE A 781 9.72 8.92 -30.78
CA PHE A 781 9.74 10.35 -31.07
C PHE A 781 8.57 11.09 -30.42
N GLN A 782 7.36 10.52 -30.45
CA GLN A 782 6.20 11.12 -29.77
C GLN A 782 6.45 11.29 -28.27
N LEU A 783 7.07 10.30 -27.62
CA LEU A 783 7.45 10.41 -26.21
C LEU A 783 8.47 11.55 -25.98
N PHE A 784 9.50 11.65 -26.83
CA PHE A 784 10.51 12.69 -26.73
C PHE A 784 9.97 14.10 -26.99
N GLU A 785 9.09 14.24 -27.99
CA GLU A 785 8.48 15.53 -28.36
C GLU A 785 7.55 16.07 -27.27
N LYS A 786 6.83 15.17 -26.58
CA LYS A 786 5.90 15.51 -25.50
C LYS A 786 6.58 15.82 -24.16
N ASP A 787 7.84 15.43 -23.98
CA ASP A 787 8.64 15.86 -22.84
C ASP A 787 9.04 17.33 -23.04
N GLU A 788 8.44 18.25 -22.27
CA GLU A 788 8.72 19.69 -22.35
C GLU A 788 10.21 20.03 -22.15
N ALA A 789 10.92 19.21 -21.36
CA ALA A 789 12.35 19.39 -21.14
C ALA A 789 13.19 18.93 -22.33
N GLN A 790 12.62 18.10 -23.22
CA GLN A 790 13.30 17.39 -24.32
C GLN A 790 14.65 16.84 -23.85
N ASN A 791 14.63 16.21 -22.67
CA ASN A 791 15.84 15.78 -21.99
C ASN A 791 16.29 14.46 -22.57
N LEU A 792 17.25 14.51 -23.48
CA LEU A 792 17.72 13.34 -24.19
C LEU A 792 18.39 12.32 -23.26
N THR A 793 19.07 12.78 -22.21
CA THR A 793 19.69 11.87 -21.23
C THR A 793 18.61 11.08 -20.47
N ASN A 794 17.55 11.75 -20.03
CA ASN A 794 16.41 11.12 -19.39
C ASN A 794 15.70 10.15 -20.33
N PHE A 795 15.42 10.58 -21.56
CA PHE A 795 14.80 9.76 -22.60
C PHE A 795 15.60 8.48 -22.89
N LEU A 796 16.91 8.57 -23.06
CA LEU A 796 17.76 7.41 -23.31
C LEU A 796 17.82 6.48 -22.07
N ASN A 797 17.74 7.03 -20.87
CA ASN A 797 17.65 6.23 -19.65
C ASN A 797 16.30 5.50 -19.54
N LEU A 798 15.18 6.12 -19.93
CA LEU A 798 13.86 5.46 -19.98
C LEU A 798 13.90 4.22 -20.88
N ILE A 799 14.47 4.36 -22.08
CA ILE A 799 14.61 3.24 -23.02
C ILE A 799 15.60 2.19 -22.47
N GLU A 800 16.73 2.59 -21.89
CA GLU A 800 17.68 1.65 -21.31
C GLU A 800 17.05 0.82 -20.19
N VAL A 801 16.23 1.45 -19.34
CA VAL A 801 15.48 0.78 -18.26
C VAL A 801 14.42 -0.16 -18.85
N SER A 802 13.66 0.26 -19.86
CA SER A 802 12.63 -0.60 -20.46
C SER A 802 13.21 -1.84 -21.13
N ILE A 803 14.33 -1.68 -21.85
CA ILE A 803 15.09 -2.81 -22.42
C ILE A 803 15.61 -3.73 -21.31
N PHE A 804 16.09 -3.18 -20.19
CA PHE A 804 16.58 -3.99 -19.08
C PHE A 804 15.46 -4.83 -18.46
N VAL A 805 14.28 -4.23 -18.22
CA VAL A 805 13.11 -4.93 -17.67
C VAL A 805 12.63 -6.02 -18.64
N ALA A 806 12.42 -5.66 -19.92
CA ALA A 806 11.97 -6.61 -20.92
C ALA A 806 12.99 -7.74 -21.17
N GLY A 807 14.29 -7.46 -21.17
CA GLY A 807 15.33 -8.48 -21.29
C GLY A 807 15.34 -9.53 -20.16
N LYS A 808 14.53 -9.36 -19.12
CA LYS A 808 14.34 -10.28 -18.00
C LYS A 808 12.96 -10.93 -17.95
N GLU A 809 12.06 -10.60 -18.87
CA GLU A 809 10.72 -11.20 -18.99
C GLU A 809 10.69 -12.55 -19.75
N GLY A 810 11.84 -13.20 -19.96
CA GLY A 810 11.98 -14.37 -20.85
C GLY A 810 12.85 -15.46 -20.26
#